data_AF-A0AAU9U864-F1
#
_entry.id   AF-A0AAU9U864-F1
#
_cell.length_a   1.000
_cell.length_b   1.000
_cell.length_c   1.000
_cell.angle_alpha   90.00
_cell.angle_beta   90.00
_cell.angle_gamma   90.00
#
_symmetry.space_group_name_H-M   'P 1'
#
loop_
_entity.id
_entity.type
_entity.pdbx_description
1 polymer ?
#
loop_
_entity_poly.entity_id
_entity_poly.type
_entity_poly.pdbx_seq_one_letter_code
_entity_poly.pdbx_strand_id
1 'polypeptide(L)'
;MSDVNMEKFAVPEFVPERYVKELAKSCVGGEELAQQKEKIKNLAEETASALKKNVYENYMQFIETATEISHLETEMYKLSHLLSDQRIVLTTLSQASILGNENTLLRESLDNHDLEAERAEEERKNKLTLITEKVENCMNLLDTPERHLLHEGDLLEIDAEENTALQRMHVYLFNDCLMLTSWISNRRGPMRYKFQTSYPISTLAVVNVRDLGTVKQAFKVLAFPDTRVFQCNSLAIKKDWLDKFDVAKKMHIEKENSKQKKKDLQEKVRHESLESPSLSVEEIPSPQVTPLPDWLADVTEELDVLIVERHFQKTYDLMISAQKTLSTEDFINHPQRNDILKKIEQKQKALTEILLKELDATHNWSPRGGLRSSRNPVLILNKFNMTSQACELFLNICSHTVKAHVKAVQLEGSIHSYVKQVGEVFFCSLSDALTEFISLFPKNKLSAFIVWASMQLRILMSQIIKQVFTPQCALDSVLECVQSLREQCNLFCEFGLDLRFQMNSCLRMPIIKALREYKEKIVDSMKTKISEDKWTPVNMHTKAGVNKFVSQMEKLGLSLARYIINETWVDLSSSTIWFTQSVLTLHNVGLRIVTKDMMDVVDECIYAIFNSRLMCSLGNDISYTQKNFRFILDILMPLMLKNYKKEVGYENEKLLELAKKFGVNIATPKNITKYTSNEYL
;
A
#
# COMPACT_ATOMS: atom_id res chain seq x y z
N MET A 1 -41.40 -8.93 -31.42
CA MET A 1 -41.82 -7.84 -30.52
C MET A 1 -40.58 -7.19 -29.97
N SER A 2 -40.27 -5.98 -30.41
CA SER A 2 -39.04 -5.25 -30.08
C SER A 2 -39.15 -4.59 -28.71
N ASP A 3 -38.24 -4.93 -27.80
CA ASP A 3 -38.08 -4.21 -26.53
C ASP A 3 -37.64 -2.76 -26.78
N VAL A 4 -38.24 -1.83 -26.06
CA VAL A 4 -37.92 -0.40 -26.14
C VAL A 4 -36.56 -0.20 -25.46
N ASN A 5 -35.52 0.05 -26.25
CA ASN A 5 -34.16 0.17 -25.72
C ASN A 5 -33.97 1.52 -24.98
N MET A 6 -33.86 1.46 -23.65
CA MET A 6 -33.66 2.61 -22.76
C MET A 6 -32.41 3.43 -23.09
N GLU A 7 -31.38 2.81 -23.66
CA GLU A 7 -30.12 3.48 -24.01
C GLU A 7 -30.31 4.56 -25.09
N LYS A 8 -31.32 4.42 -25.95
CA LYS A 8 -31.60 5.42 -27.01
C LYS A 8 -32.13 6.74 -26.46
N PHE A 9 -32.77 6.72 -25.29
CA PHE A 9 -33.31 7.92 -24.64
C PHE A 9 -32.29 8.65 -23.76
N ALA A 10 -31.18 7.98 -23.41
CA ALA A 10 -30.13 8.54 -22.56
C ALA A 10 -29.08 9.35 -23.35
N VAL A 11 -29.18 9.40 -24.68
CA VAL A 11 -28.23 10.12 -25.54
C VAL A 11 -28.55 11.63 -25.53
N PRO A 12 -27.56 12.52 -25.30
CA PRO A 12 -27.79 13.97 -25.22
C PRO A 12 -28.30 14.61 -26.53
N GLU A 13 -28.16 13.94 -27.68
CA GLU A 13 -28.69 14.38 -28.99
C GLU A 13 -29.98 13.64 -29.40
N PHE A 14 -30.79 13.15 -28.45
CA PHE A 14 -32.04 12.48 -28.77
C PHE A 14 -33.04 13.44 -29.45
N VAL A 15 -33.49 13.08 -30.66
CA VAL A 15 -34.52 13.84 -31.41
C VAL A 15 -35.84 13.07 -31.38
N PRO A 16 -36.85 13.53 -30.60
CA PRO A 16 -38.12 12.83 -30.43
C PRO A 16 -38.86 12.60 -31.75
N GLU A 17 -38.84 13.59 -32.65
CA GLU A 17 -39.53 13.52 -33.94
C GLU A 17 -38.96 12.44 -34.86
N ARG A 18 -37.64 12.24 -34.83
CA ARG A 18 -36.96 11.21 -35.62
C ARG A 18 -37.29 9.82 -35.11
N TYR A 19 -37.31 9.66 -33.79
CA TYR A 19 -37.69 8.43 -33.11
C TYR A 19 -39.14 8.05 -33.41
N VAL A 20 -40.09 8.99 -33.29
CA VAL A 20 -41.52 8.74 -33.59
C VAL A 20 -41.72 8.41 -35.08
N LYS A 21 -40.99 9.07 -35.99
CA LYS A 21 -41.03 8.76 -37.44
C LYS A 21 -40.50 7.36 -37.77
N GLU A 22 -39.47 6.90 -37.07
CA GLU A 22 -38.89 5.56 -37.24
C GLU A 22 -39.78 4.48 -36.62
N LEU A 23 -40.42 4.79 -35.49
CA LEU A 23 -41.40 3.95 -34.82
C LEU A 23 -42.70 3.80 -35.64
N ALA A 24 -43.19 4.89 -36.24
CA ALA A 24 -44.35 4.85 -37.15
C ALA A 24 -44.07 4.14 -38.49
N LYS A 25 -42.80 4.07 -38.92
CA LYS A 25 -42.39 3.32 -40.13
C LYS A 25 -42.25 1.82 -39.87
N SER A 26 -41.98 1.41 -38.63
CA SER A 26 -41.74 0.01 -38.26
C SER A 26 -42.99 -0.71 -37.76
N CYS A 27 -43.99 0.02 -37.27
CA CYS A 27 -45.28 -0.54 -36.84
C CYS A 27 -46.30 -0.50 -37.99
N VAL A 28 -46.94 -1.64 -38.29
CA VAL A 28 -47.80 -1.80 -39.48
C VAL A 28 -49.30 -1.56 -39.16
N GLY A 29 -49.65 -1.31 -37.88
CA GLY A 29 -51.03 -1.06 -37.46
C GLY A 29 -51.19 -0.10 -36.28
N GLY A 30 -52.40 0.48 -36.14
CA GLY A 30 -52.72 1.43 -35.07
C GLY A 30 -52.74 0.84 -33.66
N GLU A 31 -52.97 -0.48 -33.54
CA GLU A 31 -53.00 -1.19 -32.26
C GLU A 31 -51.60 -1.40 -31.67
N GLU A 32 -50.60 -1.73 -32.52
CA GLU A 32 -49.19 -1.83 -32.09
C GLU A 32 -48.63 -0.47 -31.63
N LEU A 33 -49.06 0.61 -32.29
CA LEU A 33 -48.66 1.97 -31.97
C LEU A 33 -49.27 2.45 -30.64
N ALA A 34 -50.50 2.03 -30.34
CA ALA A 34 -51.15 2.25 -29.04
C ALA A 34 -50.43 1.49 -27.91
N GLN A 35 -50.07 0.22 -28.14
CA GLN A 35 -49.32 -0.58 -27.17
C GLN A 35 -47.92 -0.02 -26.89
N GLN A 36 -47.21 0.48 -27.93
CA GLN A 36 -45.91 1.11 -27.73
C GLN A 36 -46.01 2.45 -27.00
N LYS A 37 -47.05 3.25 -27.26
CA LYS A 37 -47.35 4.48 -26.51
C LYS A 37 -47.59 4.18 -25.03
N GLU A 38 -48.34 3.13 -24.72
CA GLU A 38 -48.60 2.70 -23.34
C GLU A 38 -47.32 2.24 -22.64
N LYS A 39 -46.47 1.47 -23.34
CA LYS A 39 -45.15 1.07 -22.81
C LYS A 39 -44.24 2.26 -22.51
N ILE A 40 -44.19 3.26 -23.38
CA ILE A 40 -43.40 4.48 -23.15
C ILE A 40 -43.94 5.25 -21.94
N LYS A 41 -45.28 5.32 -21.79
CA LYS A 41 -45.91 5.98 -20.64
C LYS A 41 -45.57 5.27 -19.33
N ASN A 42 -45.66 3.94 -19.30
CA ASN A 42 -45.30 3.14 -18.12
C ASN A 42 -43.82 3.30 -17.76
N LEU A 43 -42.93 3.31 -18.76
CA LEU A 43 -41.49 3.52 -18.55
C LEU A 43 -41.20 4.92 -18.00
N ALA A 44 -41.93 5.94 -18.42
CA ALA A 44 -41.82 7.30 -17.88
C ALA A 44 -42.28 7.36 -16.40
N GLU A 45 -43.39 6.72 -16.06
CA GLU A 45 -43.90 6.64 -14.69
C GLU A 45 -42.93 5.86 -13.78
N GLU A 46 -42.37 4.75 -14.27
CA GLU A 46 -41.37 3.96 -13.56
C GLU A 46 -40.07 4.75 -13.34
N THR A 47 -39.59 5.46 -14.36
CA THR A 47 -38.39 6.31 -14.25
C THR A 47 -38.59 7.45 -13.27
N ALA A 48 -39.77 8.10 -13.28
CA ALA A 48 -40.09 9.16 -12.31
C ALA A 48 -40.14 8.63 -10.87
N SER A 49 -40.70 7.44 -10.67
CA SER A 49 -40.71 6.76 -9.37
C SER A 49 -39.30 6.36 -8.91
N ALA A 50 -38.49 5.81 -9.82
CA ALA A 50 -37.10 5.44 -9.55
C ALA A 50 -36.25 6.66 -9.21
N LEU A 51 -36.39 7.77 -9.94
CA LEU A 51 -35.72 9.03 -9.65
C LEU A 51 -36.12 9.55 -8.27
N LYS A 52 -37.41 9.54 -7.93
CA LYS A 52 -37.90 9.93 -6.61
C LYS A 52 -37.27 9.06 -5.51
N LYS A 53 -37.28 7.74 -5.68
CA LYS A 53 -36.67 6.80 -4.71
C LYS A 53 -35.16 7.04 -4.56
N ASN A 54 -34.45 7.26 -5.65
CA ASN A 54 -33.01 7.54 -5.65
C ASN A 54 -32.68 8.87 -4.96
N VAL A 55 -33.49 9.91 -5.20
CA VAL A 55 -33.38 11.19 -4.49
C VAL A 55 -33.65 11.03 -3.00
N TYR A 56 -34.64 10.21 -2.59
CA TYR A 56 -34.90 9.92 -1.18
C TYR A 56 -33.78 9.11 -0.50
N GLU A 57 -33.26 8.09 -1.17
CA GLU A 57 -32.15 7.26 -0.66
C GLU A 57 -30.87 8.10 -0.46
N ASN A 58 -30.59 9.01 -1.39
CA ASN A 58 -29.42 9.89 -1.33
C ASN A 58 -29.71 11.23 -0.65
N TYR A 59 -30.92 11.47 -0.14
CA TYR A 59 -31.34 12.74 0.45
C TYR A 59 -30.43 13.15 1.63
N MET A 60 -30.08 12.19 2.49
CA MET A 60 -29.18 12.45 3.62
C MET A 60 -27.78 12.84 3.16
N GLN A 61 -27.25 12.18 2.12
CA GLN A 61 -25.94 12.53 1.56
C GLN A 61 -25.96 13.91 0.89
N PHE A 62 -27.04 14.28 0.19
CA PHE A 62 -27.18 15.63 -0.39
C PHE A 62 -27.26 16.70 0.70
N ILE A 63 -28.00 16.44 1.78
CA ILE A 63 -28.08 17.37 2.92
C ILE A 63 -26.72 17.48 3.60
N GLU A 64 -26.06 16.37 3.92
CA GLU A 64 -24.74 16.35 4.56
C GLU A 64 -23.70 17.09 3.72
N THR A 65 -23.59 16.78 2.42
CA THR A 65 -22.67 17.48 1.51
C THR A 65 -23.00 18.97 1.37
N ALA A 66 -24.27 19.35 1.27
CA ALA A 66 -24.66 20.76 1.24
C ALA A 66 -24.33 21.49 2.55
N THR A 67 -24.52 20.82 3.70
CA THR A 67 -24.15 21.38 5.00
C THR A 67 -22.65 21.51 5.17
N GLU A 68 -21.87 20.55 4.66
CA GLU A 68 -20.41 20.58 4.70
C GLU A 68 -19.85 21.68 3.78
N ILE A 69 -20.45 21.88 2.59
CA ILE A 69 -20.15 23.02 1.70
C ILE A 69 -20.45 24.35 2.39
N SER A 70 -21.59 24.48 3.06
CA SER A 70 -21.94 25.70 3.80
C SER A 70 -21.01 25.95 5.00
N HIS A 71 -20.55 24.89 5.66
CA HIS A 71 -19.55 25.00 6.72
C HIS A 71 -18.20 25.47 6.17
N LEU A 72 -17.74 24.89 5.06
CA LEU A 72 -16.54 25.30 4.33
C LEU A 72 -16.61 26.75 3.87
N GLU A 73 -17.75 27.19 3.34
CA GLU A 73 -17.97 28.59 2.96
C GLU A 73 -17.80 29.52 4.17
N THR A 74 -18.35 29.13 5.32
CA THR A 74 -18.23 29.89 6.57
C THR A 74 -16.77 29.96 7.05
N GLU A 75 -16.02 28.86 6.99
CA GLU A 75 -14.59 28.84 7.32
C GLU A 75 -13.75 29.66 6.35
N MET A 76 -14.07 29.63 5.06
CA MET A 76 -13.41 30.44 4.04
C MET A 76 -13.62 31.94 4.30
N TYR A 77 -14.84 32.35 4.69
CA TYR A 77 -15.12 33.72 5.11
C TYR A 77 -14.32 34.12 6.36
N LYS A 78 -14.22 33.24 7.37
CA LYS A 78 -13.38 33.49 8.56
C LYS A 78 -11.91 33.66 8.21
N LEU A 79 -11.38 32.80 7.34
CA LEU A 79 -9.99 32.89 6.88
C LEU A 79 -9.76 34.18 6.10
N SER A 80 -10.67 34.55 5.19
CA SER A 80 -10.61 35.81 4.46
C SER A 80 -10.62 37.01 5.41
N HIS A 81 -11.39 36.96 6.50
CA HIS A 81 -11.40 38.01 7.50
C HIS A 81 -10.08 38.08 8.26
N LEU A 82 -9.55 36.94 8.73
CA LEU A 82 -8.25 36.87 9.40
C LEU A 82 -7.10 37.37 8.52
N LEU A 83 -7.10 37.03 7.23
CA LEU A 83 -6.12 37.53 6.27
C LEU A 83 -6.27 39.03 6.03
N SER A 84 -7.50 39.54 5.98
CA SER A 84 -7.73 40.99 5.89
C SER A 84 -7.24 41.71 7.16
N ASP A 85 -7.46 41.13 8.34
CA ASP A 85 -6.98 41.68 9.62
C ASP A 85 -5.45 41.64 9.70
N GLN A 86 -4.82 40.54 9.30
CA GLN A 86 -3.36 40.46 9.19
C GLN A 86 -2.80 41.47 8.20
N ARG A 87 -3.46 41.66 7.04
CA ARG A 87 -3.09 42.70 6.08
C ARG A 87 -3.19 44.09 6.69
N ILE A 88 -4.27 44.39 7.43
CA ILE A 88 -4.42 45.66 8.14
C ILE A 88 -3.26 45.83 9.13
N VAL A 89 -2.96 44.83 9.96
CA VAL A 89 -1.85 44.86 10.93
C VAL A 89 -0.50 45.06 10.26
N LEU A 90 -0.21 44.35 9.16
CA LEU A 90 1.02 44.53 8.38
C LEU A 90 1.11 45.92 7.77
N THR A 91 -0.01 46.47 7.30
CA THR A 91 -0.06 47.84 6.77
C THR A 91 0.17 48.86 7.88
N THR A 92 -0.40 48.65 9.07
CA THR A 92 -0.17 49.49 10.25
C THR A 92 1.28 49.40 10.75
N LEU A 93 1.89 48.20 10.76
CA LEU A 93 3.30 48.01 11.10
C LEU A 93 4.23 48.64 10.06
N SER A 94 3.90 48.53 8.77
CA SER A 94 4.63 49.21 7.69
C SER A 94 4.56 50.73 7.84
N GLN A 95 3.39 51.29 8.14
CA GLN A 95 3.22 52.72 8.41
C GLN A 95 3.94 53.17 9.69
N ALA A 96 3.95 52.34 10.74
CA ALA A 96 4.71 52.59 11.96
C ALA A 96 6.24 52.53 11.73
N SER A 97 6.69 51.65 10.83
CA SER A 97 8.11 51.54 10.44
C SER A 97 8.58 52.73 9.59
N ILE A 98 7.68 53.41 8.88
CA ILE A 98 7.97 54.63 8.10
C ILE A 98 8.07 55.86 9.02
N LEU A 99 7.37 55.87 10.15
CA LEU A 99 7.42 56.96 11.14
C LEU A 99 8.43 56.73 12.28
N GLY A 100 9.05 55.55 12.35
CA GLY A 100 9.92 55.13 13.45
C GLY A 100 11.41 55.47 13.33
N ASN A 101 11.83 56.25 12.33
CA ASN A 101 13.24 56.55 12.09
C ASN A 101 13.52 58.06 12.15
N GLU A 102 13.36 58.65 13.33
CA GLU A 102 13.99 59.95 13.65
C GLU A 102 15.52 59.77 13.72
N ASN A 103 16.19 59.75 12.57
CA ASN A 103 17.62 60.03 12.45
C ASN A 103 18.08 60.19 10.98
N THR A 104 17.28 60.85 10.13
CA THR A 104 17.71 61.15 8.75
C THR A 104 17.38 62.59 8.39
N LEU A 105 18.07 63.55 9.01
CA LEU A 105 18.02 64.98 8.63
C LEU A 105 19.34 65.50 8.05
N LEU A 106 20.20 64.63 7.50
CA LEU A 106 21.41 65.05 6.81
C LEU A 106 21.79 64.12 5.66
N ARG A 107 20.94 64.00 4.62
CA ARG A 107 21.46 63.55 3.30
C ARG A 107 20.61 63.90 2.07
N GLU A 108 20.06 65.11 2.02
CA GLU A 108 19.35 65.62 0.83
C GLU A 108 20.29 66.06 -0.33
N SER A 109 21.33 65.29 -0.70
CA SER A 109 22.19 65.75 -1.82
C SER A 109 22.84 64.72 -2.75
N LEU A 110 22.48 63.43 -2.71
CA LEU A 110 23.05 62.43 -3.66
C LEU A 110 22.04 61.43 -4.29
N ASP A 111 20.75 61.53 -4.00
CA ASP A 111 19.77 60.45 -4.25
C ASP A 111 19.00 60.54 -5.59
N ASN A 112 19.70 60.48 -6.73
CA ASN A 112 19.04 60.05 -7.97
C ASN A 112 19.56 58.71 -8.49
N HIS A 113 20.81 58.34 -8.23
CA HIS A 113 21.40 57.11 -8.75
C HIS A 113 21.12 55.87 -7.90
N ASP A 114 20.98 56.00 -6.57
CA ASP A 114 20.66 54.88 -5.67
C ASP A 114 19.18 54.48 -5.74
N LEU A 115 18.26 55.43 -5.94
CA LEU A 115 16.82 55.16 -6.14
C LEU A 115 16.51 54.42 -7.45
N GLU A 116 17.34 54.59 -8.48
CA GLU A 116 17.23 53.84 -9.74
C GLU A 116 17.81 52.42 -9.62
N ALA A 117 18.91 52.26 -8.89
CA ALA A 117 19.50 50.95 -8.62
C ALA A 117 18.59 50.08 -7.73
N GLU A 118 17.98 50.66 -6.69
CA GLU A 118 16.97 49.97 -5.87
C GLU A 118 15.73 49.59 -6.68
N ARG A 119 15.22 50.48 -7.53
CA ARG A 119 14.08 50.19 -8.42
C ARG A 119 14.40 49.05 -9.40
N ALA A 120 15.60 49.03 -9.98
CA ALA A 120 16.03 47.96 -10.89
C ALA A 120 16.19 46.61 -10.17
N GLU A 121 16.66 46.61 -8.92
CA GLU A 121 16.77 45.39 -8.12
C GLU A 121 15.39 44.86 -7.69
N GLU A 122 14.46 45.75 -7.37
CA GLU A 122 13.08 45.40 -7.03
C GLU A 122 12.33 44.84 -8.25
N GLU A 123 12.49 45.44 -9.43
CA GLU A 123 11.93 44.93 -10.68
C GLU A 123 12.50 43.54 -11.04
N ARG A 124 13.81 43.32 -10.79
CA ARG A 124 14.46 42.02 -10.95
C ARG A 124 13.86 40.96 -10.02
N LYS A 125 13.71 41.27 -8.72
CA LYS A 125 13.11 40.36 -7.73
C LYS A 125 11.68 40.02 -8.11
N ASN A 126 10.87 41.02 -8.49
CA ASN A 126 9.48 40.81 -8.92
C ASN A 126 9.37 39.89 -10.14
N LYS A 127 10.24 40.05 -11.14
CA LYS A 127 10.29 39.16 -12.32
C LYS A 127 10.63 37.71 -11.96
N LEU A 128 11.58 37.48 -11.05
CA LEU A 128 11.96 36.14 -10.60
C LEU A 128 10.86 35.47 -9.75
N THR A 129 10.19 36.23 -8.89
CA THR A 129 9.06 35.74 -8.08
C THR A 129 7.90 35.32 -8.99
N LEU A 130 7.58 36.10 -10.03
CA LEU A 130 6.54 35.76 -11.01
C LEU A 130 6.84 34.44 -11.76
N ILE A 131 8.11 34.15 -12.07
CA ILE A 131 8.48 32.88 -12.70
C ILE A 131 8.30 31.72 -11.72
N THR A 132 8.66 31.93 -10.46
CA THR A 132 8.52 30.92 -9.39
C THR A 132 7.05 30.55 -9.14
N GLU A 133 6.13 31.52 -9.23
CA GLU A 133 4.69 31.27 -9.14
C GLU A 133 4.10 30.54 -10.35
N LYS A 134 4.69 30.72 -11.54
CA LYS A 134 4.22 30.08 -12.79
C LYS A 134 4.75 28.66 -12.97
N VAL A 135 5.89 28.33 -12.35
CA VAL A 135 6.61 27.06 -12.55
C VAL A 135 6.51 26.17 -11.30
N GLU A 136 5.86 25.02 -11.43
CA GLU A 136 5.79 23.99 -10.39
C GLU A 136 7.18 23.38 -10.15
N ASN A 137 7.55 23.26 -8.87
CA ASN A 137 8.88 22.79 -8.41
C ASN A 137 10.05 23.60 -8.99
N CYS A 138 9.88 24.92 -9.12
CA CYS A 138 10.95 25.81 -9.58
C CYS A 138 12.18 25.72 -8.65
N MET A 139 13.38 25.84 -9.22
CA MET A 139 14.60 26.01 -8.43
C MET A 139 14.56 27.34 -7.68
N ASN A 140 15.29 27.47 -6.57
CA ASN A 140 15.44 28.74 -5.87
C ASN A 140 16.17 29.77 -6.76
N LEU A 141 15.42 30.61 -7.45
CA LEU A 141 15.97 31.64 -8.34
C LEU A 141 16.58 32.82 -7.57
N LEU A 142 16.17 33.04 -6.32
CA LEU A 142 16.57 34.17 -5.48
C LEU A 142 17.87 33.96 -4.68
N ASP A 143 18.33 32.71 -4.52
CA ASP A 143 19.54 32.38 -3.74
C ASP A 143 20.84 32.89 -4.38
N THR A 144 20.83 33.16 -5.69
CA THR A 144 21.99 33.73 -6.41
C THR A 144 21.77 35.22 -6.66
N PRO A 145 22.50 36.12 -5.97
CA PRO A 145 22.18 37.56 -5.94
C PRO A 145 22.29 38.25 -7.30
N GLU A 146 23.07 37.70 -8.24
CA GLU A 146 23.32 38.28 -9.56
C GLU A 146 22.49 37.64 -10.69
N ARG A 147 21.56 36.72 -10.38
CA ARG A 147 20.76 36.04 -11.42
C ARG A 147 19.71 36.98 -12.01
N HIS A 148 19.68 37.09 -13.34
CA HIS A 148 18.66 37.83 -14.08
C HIS A 148 18.27 37.10 -15.37
N LEU A 149 17.02 37.29 -15.81
CA LEU A 149 16.47 36.67 -17.00
C LEU A 149 16.98 37.38 -18.26
N LEU A 150 17.56 36.62 -19.19
CA LEU A 150 18.03 37.11 -20.49
C LEU A 150 16.98 36.90 -21.59
N HIS A 151 16.32 35.74 -21.59
CA HIS A 151 15.32 35.40 -22.61
C HIS A 151 14.34 34.32 -22.12
N GLU A 152 13.09 34.38 -22.58
CA GLU A 152 12.07 33.35 -22.36
C GLU A 152 11.33 33.06 -23.67
N GLY A 153 10.91 31.82 -23.89
CA GLY A 153 10.16 31.48 -25.10
C GLY A 153 9.69 30.03 -25.17
N ASP A 154 8.66 29.82 -26.00
CA ASP A 154 8.08 28.50 -26.29
C ASP A 154 8.88 27.80 -27.40
N LEU A 155 9.28 26.56 -27.13
CA LEU A 155 10.05 25.71 -28.03
C LEU A 155 9.43 24.30 -28.13
N LEU A 156 9.60 23.64 -29.26
CA LEU A 156 9.17 22.25 -29.45
C LEU A 156 10.39 21.33 -29.33
N GLU A 157 10.38 20.41 -28.37
CA GLU A 157 11.44 19.40 -28.24
C GLU A 157 11.20 18.27 -29.26
N ILE A 158 12.25 17.91 -29.98
CA ILE A 158 12.26 16.85 -31.00
C ILE A 158 13.25 15.77 -30.55
N ASP A 159 12.89 14.52 -30.81
CA ASP A 159 13.79 13.37 -30.62
C ASP A 159 15.02 13.48 -31.54
N ALA A 160 16.21 13.32 -30.96
CA ALA A 160 17.47 13.40 -31.69
C ALA A 160 17.71 12.22 -32.64
N GLU A 161 17.07 11.07 -32.42
CA GLU A 161 17.22 9.85 -33.25
C GLU A 161 16.06 9.71 -34.25
N GLU A 162 14.81 9.84 -33.78
CA GLU A 162 13.60 9.58 -34.56
C GLU A 162 13.05 10.83 -35.30
N ASN A 163 13.58 12.03 -35.03
CA ASN A 163 13.10 13.31 -35.60
C ASN A 163 11.60 13.58 -35.41
N THR A 164 10.98 12.99 -34.39
CA THR A 164 9.58 13.17 -34.02
C THR A 164 9.41 14.23 -32.93
N ALA A 165 8.34 15.01 -32.98
CA ALA A 165 8.01 15.98 -31.95
C ALA A 165 7.62 15.28 -30.63
N LEU A 166 8.33 15.57 -29.54
CA LEU A 166 8.12 14.98 -28.22
C LEU A 166 7.12 15.79 -27.40
N GLN A 167 7.47 17.04 -27.08
CA GLN A 167 6.66 17.88 -26.19
C GLN A 167 6.90 19.37 -26.41
N ARG A 168 5.88 20.18 -26.04
CA ARG A 168 6.01 21.64 -26.01
C ARG A 168 6.63 22.06 -24.68
N MET A 169 7.70 22.84 -24.78
CA MET A 169 8.51 23.29 -23.68
C MET A 169 8.49 24.81 -23.61
N HIS A 170 8.49 25.35 -22.40
CA HIS A 170 8.75 26.76 -22.15
C HIS A 170 10.13 26.89 -21.51
N VAL A 171 11.03 27.64 -22.15
CA VAL A 171 12.45 27.67 -21.80
C VAL A 171 12.83 29.05 -21.30
N TYR A 172 13.58 29.09 -20.21
CA TYR A 172 14.10 30.31 -19.60
C TYR A 172 15.63 30.31 -19.63
N LEU A 173 16.22 31.34 -20.23
CA LEU A 173 17.66 31.57 -20.25
C LEU A 173 18.02 32.66 -19.23
N PHE A 174 18.81 32.28 -18.24
CA PHE A 174 19.43 33.19 -17.28
C PHE A 174 20.89 33.44 -17.66
N ASN A 175 21.53 34.38 -16.97
CA ASN A 175 22.95 34.69 -17.14
C ASN A 175 23.91 33.55 -16.72
N ASP A 176 23.46 32.63 -15.86
CA ASP A 176 24.26 31.54 -15.32
C ASP A 176 23.75 30.13 -15.67
N CYS A 177 22.46 29.98 -16.00
CA CYS A 177 21.88 28.70 -16.37
C CYS A 177 20.73 28.79 -17.40
N LEU A 178 20.48 27.67 -18.08
CA LEU A 178 19.32 27.44 -18.93
C LEU A 178 18.33 26.54 -18.19
N MET A 179 17.09 26.98 -17.99
CA MET A 179 16.04 26.22 -17.33
C MET A 179 14.99 25.74 -18.34
N LEU A 180 14.72 24.43 -18.34
CA LEU A 180 13.72 23.78 -19.19
C LEU A 180 12.46 23.44 -18.39
N THR A 181 11.29 23.82 -18.92
CA THR A 181 10.00 23.51 -18.31
C THR A 181 9.02 22.92 -19.33
N SER A 182 8.22 21.94 -18.92
CA SER A 182 7.17 21.34 -19.75
C SER A 182 5.79 21.91 -19.46
N TRP A 183 4.91 21.90 -20.45
CA TRP A 183 3.53 22.34 -20.30
C TRP A 183 2.70 21.39 -19.43
N ILE A 184 1.94 21.93 -18.46
CA ILE A 184 1.00 21.14 -17.65
C ILE A 184 -0.36 21.09 -18.34
N SER A 185 -0.84 19.89 -18.69
CA SER A 185 -2.15 19.68 -19.33
C SER A 185 -3.31 19.69 -18.34
N ASN A 186 -3.10 19.26 -17.09
CA ASN A 186 -4.14 19.16 -16.06
C ASN A 186 -4.08 20.37 -15.11
N ARG A 187 -4.90 21.40 -15.39
CA ARG A 187 -4.84 22.67 -14.67
C ARG A 187 -5.50 22.59 -13.29
N ARG A 188 -4.71 22.62 -12.22
CA ARG A 188 -5.16 22.91 -10.85
C ARG A 188 -4.25 23.98 -10.24
N GLY A 189 -4.68 25.23 -10.30
CA GLY A 189 -3.97 26.37 -9.71
C GLY A 189 -3.24 27.30 -10.71
N PRO A 190 -2.45 28.26 -10.20
CA PRO A 190 -1.79 29.29 -11.01
C PRO A 190 -0.57 28.78 -11.81
N MET A 191 -0.05 27.60 -11.46
CA MET A 191 1.13 27.01 -12.09
C MET A 191 0.79 26.48 -13.49
N ARG A 192 1.55 26.96 -14.49
CA ARG A 192 1.33 26.65 -15.92
C ARG A 192 2.38 25.71 -16.49
N TYR A 193 3.56 25.69 -15.89
CA TYR A 193 4.70 24.92 -16.37
C TYR A 193 5.27 24.05 -15.24
N LYS A 194 5.84 22.90 -15.60
CA LYS A 194 6.50 21.99 -14.68
C LYS A 194 8.00 22.02 -14.95
N PHE A 195 8.79 22.29 -13.92
CA PHE A 195 10.25 22.24 -14.01
C PHE A 195 10.73 20.83 -14.39
N GLN A 196 11.66 20.73 -15.35
CA GLN A 196 12.30 19.46 -15.72
C GLN A 196 13.78 19.43 -15.33
N THR A 197 14.54 20.40 -15.78
CA THR A 197 16.00 20.38 -15.64
C THR A 197 16.60 21.75 -15.86
N SER A 198 17.79 21.97 -15.30
CA SER A 198 18.59 23.16 -15.53
C SER A 198 20.03 22.79 -15.90
N TYR A 199 20.61 23.56 -16.82
CA TYR A 199 21.99 23.38 -17.25
C TYR A 199 22.80 24.64 -16.94
N PRO A 200 23.91 24.54 -16.19
CA PRO A 200 24.87 25.62 -16.06
C PRO A 200 25.43 26.02 -17.42
N ILE A 201 25.56 27.33 -17.68
CA ILE A 201 26.07 27.85 -18.95
C ILE A 201 27.50 27.38 -19.25
N SER A 202 28.29 27.03 -18.22
CA SER A 202 29.64 26.46 -18.34
C SER A 202 29.68 25.10 -19.02
N THR A 203 28.60 24.32 -18.91
CA THR A 203 28.48 22.96 -19.49
C THR A 203 27.71 22.93 -20.80
N LEU A 204 27.21 24.10 -21.25
CA LEU A 204 26.26 24.21 -22.36
C LEU A 204 26.96 24.47 -23.71
N ALA A 205 26.83 23.53 -24.65
CA ALA A 205 27.19 23.73 -26.05
C ALA A 205 25.93 23.79 -26.92
N VAL A 206 25.75 24.89 -27.66
CA VAL A 206 24.60 25.08 -28.55
C VAL A 206 25.08 24.99 -29.99
N VAL A 207 24.48 24.10 -30.77
CA VAL A 207 24.85 23.81 -32.15
C VAL A 207 23.66 24.13 -33.05
N ASN A 208 23.88 24.99 -34.05
CA ASN A 208 22.87 25.29 -35.06
C ASN A 208 22.70 24.08 -36.00
N VAL A 209 21.49 23.50 -36.05
CA VAL A 209 21.17 22.37 -36.92
C VAL A 209 20.67 22.89 -38.27
N ARG A 210 21.19 22.33 -39.37
CA ARG A 210 20.70 22.62 -40.73
C ARG A 210 19.37 21.91 -40.96
N ASP A 211 18.49 22.54 -41.74
CA ASP A 211 17.15 21.99 -42.00
C ASP A 211 17.26 20.65 -42.74
N LEU A 212 16.63 19.61 -42.19
CA LEU A 212 16.60 18.25 -42.74
C LEU A 212 15.20 17.67 -42.60
N GLY A 213 14.55 17.42 -43.74
CA GLY A 213 13.23 16.79 -43.80
C GLY A 213 12.15 17.58 -43.05
N THR A 214 11.59 16.96 -42.00
CA THR A 214 10.55 17.51 -41.11
C THR A 214 11.10 18.50 -40.07
N VAL A 215 12.41 18.47 -39.80
CA VAL A 215 13.08 19.35 -38.84
C VAL A 215 13.54 20.61 -39.56
N LYS A 216 12.73 21.68 -39.42
CA LYS A 216 13.05 23.03 -39.91
C LYS A 216 13.31 23.95 -38.74
N GLN A 217 14.30 24.84 -38.87
CA GLN A 217 14.58 25.91 -37.90
C GLN A 217 14.85 25.38 -36.48
N ALA A 218 15.67 24.33 -36.39
CA ALA A 218 16.06 23.73 -35.11
C ALA A 218 17.49 24.06 -34.68
N PHE A 219 17.74 24.04 -33.38
CA PHE A 219 19.08 24.05 -32.80
C PHE A 219 19.20 22.94 -31.75
N LYS A 220 20.42 22.45 -31.53
CA LYS A 220 20.74 21.34 -30.65
C LYS A 220 21.50 21.86 -29.44
N VAL A 221 21.03 21.50 -28.26
CA VAL A 221 21.65 21.81 -26.97
C VAL A 221 22.33 20.54 -26.47
N LEU A 222 23.64 20.65 -26.27
CA LEU A 222 24.52 19.60 -25.77
C LEU A 222 24.93 20.00 -24.35
N ALA A 223 24.51 19.21 -23.36
CA ALA A 223 24.89 19.37 -21.95
C ALA A 223 25.14 17.98 -21.39
N PHE A 224 26.39 17.51 -21.44
CA PHE A 224 26.74 16.12 -21.13
C PHE A 224 26.14 15.65 -19.79
N PRO A 225 25.45 14.49 -19.75
CA PRO A 225 25.29 13.47 -20.80
C PRO A 225 24.14 13.72 -21.80
N ASP A 226 23.35 14.77 -21.61
CA ASP A 226 22.12 15.03 -22.34
C ASP A 226 22.35 15.74 -23.69
N THR A 227 21.55 15.33 -24.68
CA THR A 227 21.49 15.93 -26.01
C THR A 227 20.04 16.17 -26.38
N ARG A 228 19.65 17.44 -26.56
CA ARG A 228 18.27 17.83 -26.87
C ARG A 228 18.19 18.68 -28.12
N VAL A 229 17.16 18.48 -28.94
CA VAL A 229 16.93 19.25 -30.17
C VAL A 229 15.66 20.06 -30.02
N PHE A 230 15.74 21.36 -30.24
CA PHE A 230 14.61 22.28 -30.14
C PHE A 230 14.29 22.89 -31.50
N GLN A 231 13.04 22.82 -31.92
CA GLN A 231 12.50 23.47 -33.10
C GLN A 231 11.76 24.75 -32.72
N CYS A 232 12.08 25.82 -33.46
CA CYS A 232 11.46 27.14 -33.32
C CYS A 232 10.33 27.34 -34.34
N ASN A 233 9.41 28.26 -34.02
CA ASN A 233 8.29 28.61 -34.91
C ASN A 233 8.71 29.54 -36.07
N SER A 234 9.84 30.24 -35.95
CA SER A 234 10.37 31.10 -37.01
C SER A 234 11.90 31.13 -37.01
N LEU A 235 12.49 31.43 -38.17
CA LEU A 235 13.92 31.62 -38.31
C LEU A 235 14.42 32.84 -37.51
N ALA A 236 13.58 33.85 -37.32
CA ALA A 236 13.90 35.02 -36.49
C ALA A 236 14.04 34.62 -35.01
N ILE A 237 13.13 33.78 -34.49
CA ILE A 237 13.18 33.27 -33.11
C ILE A 237 14.42 32.39 -32.92
N LYS A 238 14.73 31.51 -33.87
CA LYS A 238 15.96 30.70 -33.83
C LYS A 238 17.21 31.57 -33.75
N LYS A 239 17.27 32.63 -34.57
CA LYS A 239 18.41 33.56 -34.56
C LYS A 239 18.52 34.30 -33.23
N ASP A 240 17.40 34.80 -32.71
CA ASP A 240 17.35 35.48 -31.41
C ASP A 240 17.83 34.57 -30.27
N TRP A 241 17.38 33.31 -30.22
CA TRP A 241 17.87 32.33 -29.25
C TRP A 241 19.39 32.13 -29.32
N LEU A 242 19.94 31.93 -30.52
CA LEU A 242 21.39 31.75 -30.72
C LEU A 242 22.17 33.01 -30.30
N ASP A 243 21.69 34.19 -30.68
CA ASP A 243 22.31 35.47 -30.30
C ASP A 243 22.30 35.65 -28.77
N LYS A 244 21.20 35.28 -28.09
CA LYS A 244 21.10 35.34 -26.61
C LYS A 244 21.99 34.31 -25.92
N PHE A 245 22.16 33.12 -26.48
CA PHE A 245 23.13 32.14 -25.96
C PHE A 245 24.57 32.66 -26.07
N ASP A 246 24.92 33.34 -27.16
CA ASP A 246 26.23 33.96 -27.34
C ASP A 246 26.46 35.10 -26.34
N VAL A 247 25.45 35.92 -26.05
CA VAL A 247 25.49 36.96 -25.01
C VAL A 247 25.71 36.33 -23.63
N ALA A 248 24.95 35.29 -23.28
CA ALA A 248 25.09 34.59 -22.00
C ALA A 248 26.51 34.00 -21.82
N LYS A 249 27.07 33.40 -22.88
CA LYS A 249 28.45 32.87 -22.86
C LYS A 249 29.50 33.96 -22.71
N LYS A 250 29.36 35.08 -23.42
CA LYS A 250 30.26 36.24 -23.29
C LYS A 250 30.25 36.80 -21.87
N MET A 251 29.05 36.99 -21.28
CA MET A 251 28.91 37.46 -19.90
C MET A 251 29.56 36.50 -18.89
N HIS A 252 29.43 35.17 -19.10
CA HIS A 252 30.10 34.20 -18.24
C HIS A 252 31.63 34.27 -18.36
N ILE A 253 32.17 34.38 -19.58
CA ILE A 253 33.62 34.48 -19.82
C ILE A 253 34.19 35.78 -19.24
N GLU A 254 33.49 36.91 -19.38
CA GLU A 254 33.89 38.18 -18.78
C GLU A 254 33.91 38.12 -17.25
N LYS A 255 32.93 37.43 -16.64
CA LYS A 255 32.85 37.23 -15.19
C LYS A 255 33.97 36.33 -14.66
N GLU A 256 34.31 35.25 -15.37
CA GLU A 256 35.46 34.38 -15.08
C GLU A 256 36.79 35.14 -15.18
N ASN A 257 37.00 35.89 -16.27
CA ASN A 257 38.20 36.71 -16.46
C ASN A 257 38.35 37.80 -15.39
N SER A 258 37.24 38.37 -14.91
CA SER A 258 37.22 39.36 -13.82
C SER A 258 37.60 38.76 -12.48
N LYS A 259 37.19 37.51 -12.21
CA LYS A 259 37.58 36.75 -11.02
C LYS A 259 39.06 36.33 -11.07
N GLN A 260 39.57 35.95 -12.24
CA GLN A 260 40.98 35.62 -12.45
C GLN A 260 41.88 36.86 -12.25
N LYS A 261 41.49 38.03 -12.79
CA LYS A 261 42.21 39.29 -12.56
C LYS A 261 42.22 39.73 -11.09
N LYS A 262 41.13 39.50 -10.34
CA LYS A 262 41.09 39.75 -8.89
C LYS A 262 41.99 38.79 -8.09
N LYS A 263 42.19 37.56 -8.57
CA LYS A 263 43.15 36.60 -7.99
C LYS A 263 44.61 37.00 -8.26
N ASP A 264 44.94 37.41 -9.48
CA ASP A 264 46.30 37.86 -9.84
C ASP A 264 46.72 39.17 -9.13
N LEU A 265 45.76 40.03 -8.77
CA LEU A 265 46.00 41.25 -7.99
C LEU A 265 46.23 40.98 -6.48
N GLN A 266 45.75 39.84 -5.95
CA GLN A 266 45.96 39.46 -4.55
C GLN A 266 47.27 38.71 -4.31
N GLU A 267 47.81 38.00 -5.31
CA GLU A 267 49.11 37.30 -5.18
C GLU A 267 50.33 38.23 -5.33
N LYS A 268 50.18 39.41 -5.95
CA LYS A 268 51.29 40.35 -6.18
C LYS A 268 51.64 41.30 -5.03
N VAL A 269 50.98 41.23 -3.86
CA VAL A 269 51.18 42.18 -2.75
C VAL A 269 52.02 41.60 -1.59
N ARG A 270 52.57 40.38 -1.69
CA ARG A 270 53.30 39.76 -0.56
C ARG A 270 54.77 39.41 -0.75
N HIS A 271 55.40 39.74 -1.87
CA HIS A 271 56.85 39.57 -1.99
C HIS A 271 57.49 40.71 -2.76
N GLU A 272 57.99 41.70 -2.02
CA GLU A 272 59.23 42.42 -2.33
C GLU A 272 59.51 43.44 -1.21
N SER A 273 60.47 43.14 -0.34
CA SER A 273 61.54 44.10 0.01
C SER A 273 62.46 43.57 1.12
N LEU A 274 63.76 43.60 0.82
CA LEU A 274 64.94 43.64 1.70
C LEU A 274 65.69 42.32 1.95
N GLU A 275 66.60 42.02 1.02
CA GLU A 275 67.88 41.38 1.34
C GLU A 275 68.77 42.36 2.13
N SER A 276 69.34 41.89 3.24
CA SER A 276 70.66 42.29 3.74
C SER A 276 71.18 41.20 4.71
N PRO A 277 72.51 41.05 4.84
CA PRO A 277 73.13 39.74 5.02
C PRO A 277 73.42 39.37 6.48
N SER A 278 73.36 38.06 6.74
CA SER A 278 74.14 37.29 7.73
C SER A 278 74.30 37.84 9.15
N LEU A 279 73.81 37.08 10.15
CA LEU A 279 74.62 36.56 11.27
C LEU A 279 73.76 35.61 12.14
N SER A 280 74.23 34.37 12.19
CA SER A 280 74.08 33.33 13.23
C SER A 280 73.19 33.63 14.44
N VAL A 281 72.29 32.69 14.79
CA VAL A 281 72.30 31.89 16.04
C VAL A 281 71.17 30.84 16.00
N GLU A 282 71.58 29.57 16.09
CA GLU A 282 70.89 28.37 16.59
C GLU A 282 69.44 28.05 16.17
N GLU A 283 69.31 27.10 15.23
CA GLU A 283 68.09 26.35 14.95
C GLU A 283 67.68 25.49 16.16
N ILE A 284 66.52 25.80 16.73
CA ILE A 284 65.69 24.84 17.46
C ILE A 284 64.89 24.09 16.40
N PRO A 285 64.90 22.74 16.34
CA PRO A 285 64.16 22.02 15.30
C PRO A 285 62.65 22.17 15.55
N SER A 286 61.98 22.88 14.65
CA SER A 286 60.52 22.89 14.56
C SER A 286 60.03 21.50 14.12
N PRO A 287 58.93 20.98 14.70
CA PRO A 287 58.47 19.62 14.41
C PRO A 287 58.02 19.54 12.95
N GLN A 288 58.64 18.65 12.19
CA GLN A 288 58.24 18.31 10.83
C GLN A 288 56.82 17.73 10.87
N VAL A 289 55.82 18.53 10.54
CA VAL A 289 54.44 18.04 10.34
C VAL A 289 54.44 17.24 9.05
N THR A 290 54.21 15.93 9.15
CA THR A 290 54.08 15.04 7.99
C THR A 290 52.90 15.49 7.13
N PRO A 291 53.09 15.74 5.81
CA PRO A 291 52.00 16.15 4.93
C PRO A 291 50.93 15.05 4.84
N LEU A 292 49.66 15.45 4.78
CA LEU A 292 48.56 14.50 4.55
C LEU A 292 48.70 13.85 3.18
N PRO A 293 48.36 12.55 3.04
CA PRO A 293 48.21 11.91 1.74
C PRO A 293 47.16 12.63 0.88
N ASP A 294 47.44 12.79 -0.42
CA ASP A 294 46.57 13.53 -1.36
C ASP A 294 45.11 13.02 -1.34
N TRP A 295 44.90 11.70 -1.27
CA TRP A 295 43.55 11.13 -1.21
C TRP A 295 42.78 11.59 0.04
N LEU A 296 43.44 11.80 1.19
CA LEU A 296 42.80 12.17 2.45
C LEU A 296 42.40 13.66 2.48
N ALA A 297 43.05 14.50 1.67
CA ALA A 297 42.62 15.87 1.41
C ALA A 297 41.34 15.92 0.57
N ASP A 298 41.24 15.02 -0.42
CA ASP A 298 40.11 14.94 -1.35
C ASP A 298 38.95 14.06 -0.85
N VAL A 299 39.13 13.31 0.25
CA VAL A 299 38.13 12.39 0.83
C VAL A 299 36.74 13.03 0.95
N THR A 300 36.66 14.30 1.35
CA THR A 300 35.34 14.94 1.52
C THR A 300 34.61 15.19 0.22
N GLU A 301 35.33 15.45 -0.88
CA GLU A 301 34.76 15.65 -2.21
C GLU A 301 34.41 14.30 -2.85
N GLU A 302 35.28 13.30 -2.70
CA GLU A 302 35.02 11.94 -3.17
C GLU A 302 33.82 11.31 -2.46
N LEU A 303 33.66 11.55 -1.15
CA LEU A 303 32.46 11.14 -0.42
C LEU A 303 31.19 11.77 -0.98
N ASP A 304 31.22 13.04 -1.39
CA ASP A 304 30.06 13.71 -1.99
C ASP A 304 29.67 13.09 -3.33
N VAL A 305 30.65 12.82 -4.19
CA VAL A 305 30.42 12.14 -5.47
C VAL A 305 29.79 10.76 -5.23
N LEU A 306 30.37 9.96 -4.33
CA LEU A 306 29.87 8.61 -4.04
C LEU A 306 28.45 8.62 -3.43
N ILE A 307 28.13 9.62 -2.60
CA ILE A 307 26.78 9.79 -2.03
C ILE A 307 25.78 10.12 -3.15
N VAL A 308 26.13 11.03 -4.06
CA VAL A 308 25.27 11.43 -5.19
C VAL A 308 25.04 10.25 -6.16
N GLU A 309 26.08 9.48 -6.45
CA GLU A 309 25.99 8.28 -7.31
C GLU A 309 25.27 7.09 -6.63
N ARG A 310 24.88 7.21 -5.35
CA ARG A 310 24.24 6.15 -4.54
C ARG A 310 25.12 4.91 -4.35
N HIS A 311 26.44 5.06 -4.39
CA HIS A 311 27.41 4.01 -4.13
C HIS A 311 27.65 3.81 -2.61
N PHE A 312 26.58 3.55 -1.85
CA PHE A 312 26.59 3.61 -0.38
C PHE A 312 27.64 2.72 0.30
N GLN A 313 27.91 1.53 -0.24
CA GLN A 313 28.91 0.62 0.33
C GLN A 313 30.34 1.18 0.18
N LYS A 314 30.66 1.76 -0.98
CA LYS A 314 31.97 2.41 -1.21
C LYS A 314 32.12 3.66 -0.33
N THR A 315 31.05 4.47 -0.20
CA THR A 315 31.02 5.63 0.70
C THR A 315 31.36 5.24 2.13
N TYR A 316 30.76 4.16 2.63
CA TYR A 316 31.02 3.65 3.98
C TYR A 316 32.47 3.17 4.15
N ASP A 317 32.99 2.41 3.18
CA ASP A 317 34.35 1.86 3.25
C ASP A 317 35.42 2.98 3.22
N LEU A 318 35.21 4.02 2.41
CA LEU A 318 36.06 5.22 2.34
C LEU A 318 35.99 6.05 3.64
N MET A 319 34.80 6.18 4.23
CA MET A 319 34.60 6.88 5.50
C MET A 319 35.37 6.18 6.64
N ILE A 320 35.33 4.86 6.70
CA ILE A 320 36.08 4.09 7.70
C ILE A 320 37.58 4.12 7.47
N SER A 321 38.04 3.99 6.22
CA SER A 321 39.48 4.05 5.93
C SER A 321 40.04 5.41 6.34
N ALA A 322 39.35 6.51 6.00
CA ALA A 322 39.73 7.86 6.41
C ALA A 322 39.78 8.00 7.95
N GLN A 323 38.74 7.54 8.67
CA GLN A 323 38.73 7.58 10.14
C GLN A 323 39.86 6.75 10.77
N LYS A 324 40.16 5.57 10.23
CA LYS A 324 41.28 4.72 10.70
C LYS A 324 42.64 5.38 10.48
N THR A 325 42.89 5.90 9.28
CA THR A 325 44.17 6.55 8.95
C THR A 325 44.39 7.80 9.81
N LEU A 326 43.34 8.61 10.02
CA LEU A 326 43.36 9.77 10.92
C LEU A 326 43.49 9.40 12.41
N SER A 327 43.34 8.12 12.77
CA SER A 327 43.51 7.60 14.13
C SER A 327 44.84 6.89 14.34
N THR A 328 45.72 6.87 13.33
CA THR A 328 47.08 6.30 13.42
C THR A 328 48.02 7.32 14.06
N GLU A 329 49.05 6.86 14.78
CA GLU A 329 49.99 7.72 15.53
C GLU A 329 50.59 8.85 14.69
N ASP A 330 50.84 8.60 13.40
CA ASP A 330 51.39 9.56 12.44
C ASP A 330 50.52 10.80 12.22
N PHE A 331 49.19 10.69 12.39
CA PHE A 331 48.25 11.77 12.07
C PHE A 331 47.42 12.24 13.27
N ILE A 332 47.61 11.63 14.45
CA ILE A 332 46.85 11.97 15.66
C ILE A 332 47.03 13.44 16.07
N ASN A 333 48.23 13.99 15.88
CA ASN A 333 48.59 15.37 16.25
C ASN A 333 48.46 16.37 15.09
N HIS A 334 47.93 15.96 13.94
CA HIS A 334 47.86 16.83 12.77
C HIS A 334 46.80 17.95 12.93
N PRO A 335 47.11 19.22 12.62
CA PRO A 335 46.20 20.36 12.85
C PRO A 335 44.87 20.26 12.09
N GLN A 336 44.86 19.68 10.89
CA GLN A 336 43.63 19.53 10.07
C GLN A 336 42.76 18.31 10.43
N ARG A 337 43.22 17.43 11.33
CA ARG A 337 42.52 16.18 11.67
C ARG A 337 41.09 16.43 12.15
N ASN A 338 40.93 17.37 13.08
CA ASN A 338 39.63 17.65 13.70
C ASN A 338 38.62 18.22 12.69
N ASP A 339 39.08 19.00 11.72
CA ASP A 339 38.22 19.58 10.69
C ASP A 339 37.76 18.52 9.68
N ILE A 340 38.67 17.64 9.26
CA ILE A 340 38.33 16.52 8.37
C ILE A 340 37.37 15.56 9.07
N LEU A 341 37.61 15.21 10.34
CA LEU A 341 36.70 14.35 11.11
C LEU A 341 35.31 14.99 11.27
N LYS A 342 35.22 16.29 11.58
CA LYS A 342 33.92 17.00 11.63
C LYS A 342 33.18 16.98 10.30
N LYS A 343 33.89 17.17 9.18
CA LYS A 343 33.29 17.07 7.84
C LYS A 343 32.81 15.65 7.55
N ILE A 344 33.60 14.63 7.88
CA ILE A 344 33.21 13.23 7.75
C ILE A 344 31.95 12.94 8.58
N GLU A 345 31.88 13.40 9.84
CA GLU A 345 30.67 13.27 10.66
C GLU A 345 29.44 13.95 10.04
N GLN A 346 29.61 15.14 9.44
CA GLN A 346 28.53 15.82 8.72
C GLN A 346 28.06 14.99 7.51
N LYS A 347 28.98 14.44 6.71
CA LYS A 347 28.65 13.55 5.60
C LYS A 347 28.00 12.24 6.07
N GLN A 348 28.40 11.72 7.23
CA GLN A 348 27.78 10.55 7.84
C GLN A 348 26.32 10.80 8.19
N LYS A 349 26.01 11.98 8.76
CA LYS A 349 24.63 12.40 9.02
C LYS A 349 23.82 12.54 7.74
N ALA A 350 24.38 13.18 6.71
CA ALA A 350 23.72 13.32 5.42
C ALA A 350 23.44 11.96 4.74
N LEU A 351 24.44 11.05 4.72
CA LEU A 351 24.28 9.70 4.21
C LEU A 351 23.20 8.94 4.98
N THR A 352 23.17 9.07 6.31
CA THR A 352 22.14 8.46 7.16
C THR A 352 20.74 8.92 6.76
N GLU A 353 20.52 10.22 6.60
CA GLU A 353 19.23 10.77 6.18
C GLU A 353 18.80 10.25 4.80
N ILE A 354 19.74 10.13 3.87
CA ILE A 354 19.48 9.57 2.54
C ILE A 354 19.10 8.09 2.64
N LEU A 355 19.84 7.29 3.42
CA LEU A 355 19.55 5.87 3.61
C LEU A 355 18.19 5.64 4.28
N LEU A 356 17.81 6.49 5.24
CA LEU A 356 16.49 6.44 5.87
C LEU A 356 15.37 6.75 4.87
N LYS A 357 15.56 7.76 4.00
CA LYS A 357 14.61 8.07 2.91
C LYS A 357 14.52 6.96 1.87
N GLU A 358 15.63 6.32 1.51
CA GLU A 358 15.64 5.19 0.58
C GLU A 358 14.91 3.96 1.14
N LEU A 359 14.97 3.76 2.45
CA LEU A 359 14.26 2.68 3.14
C LEU A 359 12.79 3.00 3.46
N ASP A 360 12.30 4.19 3.12
CA ASP A 360 10.89 4.51 3.28
C ASP A 360 10.03 3.69 2.30
N ALA A 361 9.24 2.79 2.88
CA ALA A 361 8.38 1.85 2.16
C ALA A 361 7.27 2.54 1.34
N THR A 362 6.98 3.81 1.60
CA THR A 362 5.89 4.55 0.93
C THR A 362 6.25 5.03 -0.47
N HIS A 363 7.53 5.38 -0.71
CA HIS A 363 7.96 6.02 -1.95
C HIS A 363 8.92 5.18 -2.81
N ASN A 364 9.76 4.33 -2.18
CA ASN A 364 10.87 3.66 -2.87
C ASN A 364 10.74 2.14 -2.94
N TRP A 365 9.63 1.57 -2.43
CA TRP A 365 9.37 0.14 -2.53
C TRP A 365 9.04 -0.26 -3.96
N SER A 366 9.80 -1.20 -4.53
CA SER A 366 9.54 -1.75 -5.85
C SER A 366 9.20 -3.25 -5.78
N PRO A 367 8.12 -3.72 -6.44
CA PRO A 367 7.77 -5.14 -6.50
C PRO A 367 8.86 -6.01 -7.14
N ARG A 368 9.69 -5.44 -8.02
CA ARG A 368 10.76 -6.15 -8.77
C ARG A 368 12.10 -6.23 -8.01
N GLY A 369 12.38 -5.29 -7.11
CA GLY A 369 13.62 -5.26 -6.32
C GLY A 369 13.59 -6.17 -5.08
N GLY A 370 12.40 -6.57 -4.64
CA GLY A 370 12.18 -7.45 -3.49
C GLY A 370 12.80 -6.91 -2.19
N LEU A 371 12.99 -7.79 -1.21
CA LEU A 371 13.67 -7.47 0.06
C LEU A 371 15.19 -7.29 -0.11
N ARG A 372 15.75 -7.55 -1.30
CA ARG A 372 17.20 -7.50 -1.56
C ARG A 372 17.71 -6.08 -1.76
N SER A 373 16.89 -5.18 -2.32
CA SER A 373 17.29 -3.78 -2.53
C SER A 373 17.52 -3.05 -1.20
N SER A 374 16.81 -3.43 -0.14
CA SER A 374 16.97 -2.85 1.20
C SER A 374 18.14 -3.42 1.99
N ARG A 375 18.79 -4.48 1.50
CA ARG A 375 19.87 -5.19 2.21
C ARG A 375 21.07 -4.28 2.50
N ASN A 376 21.61 -3.65 1.46
CA ASN A 376 22.81 -2.80 1.60
C ASN A 376 22.54 -1.58 2.49
N PRO A 377 21.45 -0.82 2.31
CA PRO A 377 21.10 0.28 3.21
C PRO A 377 20.98 -0.14 4.68
N VAL A 378 20.30 -1.26 4.97
CA VAL A 378 20.14 -1.77 6.34
C VAL A 378 21.48 -2.19 6.95
N LEU A 379 22.35 -2.87 6.19
CA LEU A 379 23.68 -3.25 6.67
C LEU A 379 24.52 -2.03 7.03
N ILE A 380 24.47 -0.97 6.23
CA ILE A 380 25.21 0.27 6.50
C ILE A 380 24.66 0.99 7.74
N LEU A 381 23.33 1.09 7.88
CA LEU A 381 22.72 1.67 9.08
C LEU A 381 23.00 0.88 10.36
N ASN A 382 23.05 -0.44 10.29
CA ASN A 382 23.46 -1.29 11.40
C ASN A 382 24.91 -0.98 11.83
N LYS A 383 25.80 -0.76 10.86
CA LYS A 383 27.18 -0.35 11.12
C LYS A 383 27.29 1.06 11.70
N PHE A 384 26.33 1.96 11.43
CA PHE A 384 26.21 3.28 12.07
C PHE A 384 25.53 3.25 13.46
N ASN A 385 25.36 2.08 14.07
CA ASN A 385 24.66 1.89 15.35
C ASN A 385 23.16 2.28 15.33
N MET A 386 22.55 2.44 14.16
CA MET A 386 21.13 2.79 13.99
C MET A 386 20.24 1.55 13.83
N THR A 387 20.63 0.46 14.50
CA THR A 387 20.00 -0.86 14.37
C THR A 387 18.49 -0.85 14.66
N SER A 388 18.02 -0.02 15.59
CA SER A 388 16.58 0.03 15.93
C SER A 388 15.74 0.66 14.82
N GLN A 389 16.19 1.79 14.26
CA GLN A 389 15.48 2.47 13.18
C GLN A 389 15.55 1.67 11.88
N ALA A 390 16.71 1.09 11.57
CA ALA A 390 16.86 0.21 10.42
C ALA A 390 15.95 -1.02 10.50
N CYS A 391 15.81 -1.61 11.69
CA CYS A 391 14.90 -2.73 11.94
C CYS A 391 13.44 -2.34 11.70
N GLU A 392 13.00 -1.20 12.25
CA GLU A 392 11.62 -0.73 12.07
C GLU A 392 11.29 -0.46 10.59
N LEU A 393 12.16 0.24 9.87
CA LEU A 393 11.98 0.51 8.44
C LEU A 393 11.99 -0.78 7.60
N PHE A 394 12.89 -1.72 7.92
CA PHE A 394 12.91 -3.02 7.25
C PHE A 394 11.63 -3.82 7.49
N LEU A 395 11.10 -3.84 8.71
CA LEU A 395 9.82 -4.51 9.02
C LEU A 395 8.63 -3.80 8.33
N ASN A 396 8.70 -2.49 8.14
CA ASN A 396 7.71 -1.76 7.34
C ASN A 396 7.77 -2.20 5.87
N ILE A 397 8.96 -2.30 5.28
CA ILE A 397 9.14 -2.85 3.92
C ILE A 397 8.60 -4.28 3.82
N CYS A 398 8.88 -5.14 4.82
CA CYS A 398 8.34 -6.49 4.87
C CYS A 398 6.81 -6.49 4.91
N SER A 399 6.21 -5.59 5.70
CA SER A 399 4.75 -5.44 5.78
C SER A 399 4.12 -5.07 4.43
N HIS A 400 4.73 -4.12 3.71
CA HIS A 400 4.29 -3.73 2.37
C HIS A 400 4.42 -4.89 1.38
N THR A 401 5.53 -5.64 1.45
CA THR A 401 5.80 -6.79 0.58
C THR A 401 4.79 -7.91 0.80
N VAL A 402 4.58 -8.34 2.05
CA VAL A 402 3.58 -9.36 2.41
C VAL A 402 2.19 -8.94 1.96
N LYS A 403 1.81 -7.67 2.21
CA LYS A 403 0.50 -7.13 1.80
C LYS A 403 0.33 -7.12 0.29
N ALA A 404 1.37 -6.79 -0.47
CA ALA A 404 1.32 -6.80 -1.93
C ALA A 404 1.20 -8.23 -2.49
N HIS A 405 1.97 -9.18 -1.95
CA HIS A 405 1.90 -10.58 -2.36
C HIS A 405 0.52 -11.19 -2.08
N VAL A 406 -0.03 -10.99 -0.88
CA VAL A 406 -1.37 -11.48 -0.52
C VAL A 406 -2.45 -10.85 -1.40
N LYS A 407 -2.34 -9.55 -1.73
CA LYS A 407 -3.29 -8.86 -2.62
C LYS A 407 -3.21 -9.32 -4.07
N ALA A 408 -2.08 -9.85 -4.51
CA ALA A 408 -1.92 -10.36 -5.88
C ALA A 408 -2.71 -11.65 -6.12
N VAL A 409 -3.06 -12.38 -5.07
CA VAL A 409 -3.88 -13.59 -5.17
C VAL A 409 -5.34 -13.21 -5.46
N GLN A 410 -5.82 -13.56 -6.65
CA GLN A 410 -7.20 -13.32 -7.06
C GLN A 410 -8.12 -14.43 -6.54
N LEU A 411 -9.39 -14.08 -6.32
CA LEU A 411 -10.41 -15.05 -5.92
C LEU A 411 -10.89 -15.83 -7.14
N GLU A 412 -10.09 -16.83 -7.53
CA GLU A 412 -10.42 -17.76 -8.61
C GLU A 412 -10.79 -19.14 -8.01
N GLY A 413 -12.00 -19.61 -8.34
CA GLY A 413 -12.49 -20.93 -7.90
C GLY A 413 -13.18 -20.92 -6.54
N SER A 414 -13.00 -22.01 -5.78
CA SER A 414 -13.65 -22.18 -4.46
C SER A 414 -12.96 -21.33 -3.39
N ILE A 415 -13.73 -20.97 -2.34
CA ILE A 415 -13.20 -20.26 -1.16
C ILE A 415 -12.01 -21.02 -0.56
N HIS A 416 -12.07 -22.35 -0.54
CA HIS A 416 -10.98 -23.19 -0.07
C HIS A 416 -9.69 -23.02 -0.90
N SER A 417 -9.80 -23.03 -2.23
CA SER A 417 -8.66 -22.84 -3.13
C SER A 417 -8.01 -21.47 -2.88
N TYR A 418 -8.83 -20.43 -2.78
CA TYR A 418 -8.36 -19.08 -2.48
C TYR A 418 -7.64 -19.00 -1.13
N VAL A 419 -8.24 -19.51 -0.04
CA VAL A 419 -7.64 -19.48 1.30
C VAL A 419 -6.33 -20.26 1.34
N LYS A 420 -6.27 -21.41 0.66
CA LYS A 420 -5.05 -22.21 0.55
C LYS A 420 -3.93 -21.43 -0.13
N GLN A 421 -4.20 -20.83 -1.29
CA GLN A 421 -3.21 -20.02 -2.03
C GLN A 421 -2.76 -18.80 -1.22
N VAL A 422 -3.69 -18.09 -0.59
CA VAL A 422 -3.36 -16.95 0.29
C VAL A 422 -2.47 -17.38 1.46
N GLY A 423 -2.78 -18.52 2.09
CA GLY A 423 -1.97 -19.09 3.15
C GLY A 423 -0.55 -19.43 2.69
N GLU A 424 -0.42 -20.13 1.56
CA GLU A 424 0.88 -20.49 0.96
C GLU A 424 1.72 -19.24 0.66
N VAL A 425 1.15 -18.26 -0.06
CA VAL A 425 1.85 -17.01 -0.41
C VAL A 425 2.26 -16.22 0.84
N PHE A 426 1.40 -16.17 1.86
CA PHE A 426 1.70 -15.49 3.12
C PHE A 426 2.88 -16.15 3.86
N PHE A 427 2.84 -17.46 4.08
CA PHE A 427 3.88 -18.17 4.82
C PHE A 427 5.21 -18.22 4.05
N CYS A 428 5.19 -18.32 2.72
CA CYS A 428 6.39 -18.16 1.89
C CYS A 428 6.98 -16.75 2.02
N SER A 429 6.15 -15.70 1.97
CA SER A 429 6.63 -14.33 2.15
C SER A 429 7.19 -14.11 3.55
N LEU A 430 6.62 -14.77 4.56
CA LEU A 430 7.08 -14.71 5.94
C LEU A 430 8.43 -15.45 6.12
N SER A 431 8.63 -16.60 5.46
CA SER A 431 9.91 -17.32 5.48
C SER A 431 11.02 -16.54 4.77
N ASP A 432 10.70 -15.88 3.65
CA ASP A 432 11.63 -15.01 2.94
C ASP A 432 12.05 -13.83 3.82
N ALA A 433 11.07 -13.19 4.47
CA ALA A 433 11.33 -12.10 5.41
C ALA A 433 12.16 -12.55 6.62
N LEU A 434 11.91 -13.74 7.18
CA LEU A 434 12.68 -14.30 8.28
C LEU A 434 14.12 -14.58 7.88
N THR A 435 14.33 -15.19 6.71
CA THR A 435 15.66 -15.52 6.19
C THR A 435 16.49 -14.25 5.98
N GLU A 436 15.91 -13.23 5.34
CA GLU A 436 16.58 -11.95 5.14
C GLU A 436 16.81 -11.22 6.47
N PHE A 437 15.85 -11.26 7.40
CA PHE A 437 15.98 -10.65 8.73
C PHE A 437 17.13 -11.27 9.53
N ILE A 438 17.27 -12.61 9.53
CA ILE A 438 18.38 -13.29 10.21
C ILE A 438 19.72 -12.90 9.55
N SER A 439 19.76 -12.76 8.22
CA SER A 439 20.97 -12.29 7.53
C SER A 439 21.35 -10.85 7.90
N LEU A 440 20.37 -9.97 8.13
CA LEU A 440 20.58 -8.55 8.42
C LEU A 440 20.84 -8.29 9.91
N PHE A 441 20.23 -9.09 10.80
CA PHE A 441 20.25 -8.92 12.24
C PHE A 441 20.59 -10.24 12.99
N PRO A 442 21.75 -10.88 12.72
CA PRO A 442 22.04 -12.24 13.19
C PRO A 442 22.12 -12.42 14.72
N LYS A 443 22.28 -11.33 15.50
CA LYS A 443 22.39 -11.39 16.98
C LYS A 443 21.45 -10.43 17.71
N ASN A 444 20.64 -9.63 17.00
CA ASN A 444 19.89 -8.53 17.58
C ASN A 444 18.44 -8.52 17.08
N LYS A 445 17.52 -7.99 17.90
CA LYS A 445 16.13 -7.62 17.51
C LYS A 445 15.23 -8.76 16.98
N LEU A 446 15.57 -10.05 17.16
CA LEU A 446 14.66 -11.17 16.85
C LEU A 446 13.28 -11.03 17.51
N SER A 447 13.22 -10.48 18.73
CA SER A 447 11.96 -10.19 19.41
C SER A 447 11.06 -9.22 18.63
N ALA A 448 11.64 -8.23 17.93
CA ALA A 448 10.88 -7.31 17.09
C ALA A 448 10.27 -8.04 15.88
N PHE A 449 11.01 -8.96 15.27
CA PHE A 449 10.50 -9.79 14.19
C PHE A 449 9.33 -10.68 14.65
N ILE A 450 9.43 -11.30 15.84
CA ILE A 450 8.36 -12.14 16.39
C ILE A 450 7.07 -11.31 16.61
N VAL A 451 7.19 -10.11 17.18
CA VAL A 451 6.06 -9.19 17.37
C VAL A 451 5.45 -8.80 16.02
N TRP A 452 6.29 -8.50 15.04
CA TRP A 452 5.86 -8.16 13.69
C TRP A 452 5.15 -9.33 13.00
N ALA A 453 5.71 -10.54 13.02
CA ALA A 453 5.12 -11.73 12.42
C ALA A 453 3.75 -12.06 13.04
N SER A 454 3.63 -11.92 14.37
CA SER A 454 2.35 -12.05 15.07
C SER A 454 1.32 -10.99 14.63
N MET A 455 1.75 -9.74 14.43
CA MET A 455 0.88 -8.69 13.89
C MET A 455 0.42 -9.01 12.45
N GLN A 456 1.34 -9.41 11.57
CA GLN A 456 1.00 -9.77 10.18
C GLN A 456 0.00 -10.92 10.12
N LEU A 457 0.20 -11.95 10.95
CA LEU A 457 -0.74 -13.06 11.05
C LEU A 457 -2.12 -12.59 11.49
N ARG A 458 -2.23 -11.71 12.51
CA ARG A 458 -3.53 -11.16 12.94
C ARG A 458 -4.25 -10.39 11.83
N ILE A 459 -3.50 -9.61 11.03
CA ILE A 459 -4.07 -8.86 9.90
C ILE A 459 -4.63 -9.83 8.85
N LEU A 460 -3.84 -10.85 8.48
CA LEU A 460 -4.29 -11.90 7.55
C LEU A 460 -5.54 -12.59 8.07
N MET A 461 -5.52 -13.03 9.33
CA MET A 461 -6.65 -13.74 9.93
C MET A 461 -7.91 -12.90 9.96
N SER A 462 -7.81 -11.59 10.25
CA SER A 462 -8.96 -10.69 10.18
C SER A 462 -9.59 -10.64 8.77
N GLN A 463 -8.80 -10.74 7.71
CA GLN A 463 -9.29 -10.76 6.33
C GLN A 463 -9.93 -12.11 5.98
N ILE A 464 -9.23 -13.21 6.26
CA ILE A 464 -9.73 -14.56 5.99
C ILE A 464 -11.01 -14.85 6.78
N ILE A 465 -11.07 -14.44 8.05
CA ILE A 465 -12.25 -14.67 8.90
C ILE A 465 -13.50 -14.05 8.27
N LYS A 466 -13.40 -12.83 7.73
CA LYS A 466 -14.52 -12.14 7.07
C LYS A 466 -15.00 -12.83 5.81
N GLN A 467 -14.13 -13.53 5.11
CA GLN A 467 -14.48 -14.23 3.87
C GLN A 467 -15.01 -15.65 4.12
N VAL A 468 -14.41 -16.37 5.08
CA VAL A 468 -14.73 -17.77 5.36
C VAL A 468 -15.94 -17.93 6.28
N PHE A 469 -16.03 -17.13 7.35
CA PHE A 469 -17.08 -17.25 8.38
C PHE A 469 -18.31 -16.41 8.02
N THR A 470 -18.86 -16.67 6.83
CA THR A 470 -20.13 -16.07 6.39
C THR A 470 -21.29 -17.05 6.62
N PRO A 471 -22.53 -16.56 6.88
CA PRO A 471 -23.66 -17.43 7.16
C PRO A 471 -24.03 -18.40 6.02
N GLN A 472 -23.60 -18.11 4.79
CA GLN A 472 -23.90 -18.91 3.59
C GLN A 472 -22.85 -20.01 3.36
N CYS A 473 -21.70 -19.94 4.03
CA CYS A 473 -20.63 -20.91 3.86
C CYS A 473 -20.99 -22.24 4.52
N ALA A 474 -20.76 -23.35 3.80
CA ALA A 474 -20.97 -24.68 4.33
C ALA A 474 -19.92 -25.00 5.41
N LEU A 475 -20.33 -25.70 6.47
CA LEU A 475 -19.46 -26.02 7.60
C LEU A 475 -18.24 -26.87 7.18
N ASP A 476 -18.40 -27.78 6.21
CA ASP A 476 -17.31 -28.55 5.62
C ASP A 476 -16.28 -27.66 4.91
N SER A 477 -16.73 -26.64 4.17
CA SER A 477 -15.82 -25.68 3.52
C SER A 477 -15.04 -24.85 4.54
N VAL A 478 -15.66 -24.49 5.67
CA VAL A 478 -14.96 -23.82 6.78
C VAL A 478 -13.89 -24.74 7.37
N LEU A 479 -14.20 -26.03 7.56
CA LEU A 479 -13.23 -27.02 8.05
C LEU A 479 -12.01 -27.11 7.13
N GLU A 480 -12.23 -27.27 5.82
CA GLU A 480 -11.16 -27.41 4.83
C GLU A 480 -10.26 -26.16 4.82
N CYS A 481 -10.84 -24.96 4.89
CA CYS A 481 -10.10 -23.70 4.99
C CYS A 481 -9.24 -23.63 6.26
N VAL A 482 -9.82 -23.96 7.42
CA VAL A 482 -9.11 -23.91 8.70
C VAL A 482 -8.00 -24.96 8.78
N GLN A 483 -8.24 -26.17 8.26
CA GLN A 483 -7.23 -27.23 8.20
C GLN A 483 -6.06 -26.84 7.30
N SER A 484 -6.34 -26.32 6.11
CA SER A 484 -5.29 -25.84 5.20
C SER A 484 -4.42 -24.77 5.87
N LEU A 485 -5.01 -23.80 6.58
CA LEU A 485 -4.23 -22.77 7.29
C LEU A 485 -3.40 -23.34 8.44
N ARG A 486 -3.93 -24.33 9.17
CA ARG A 486 -3.18 -25.02 10.24
C ARG A 486 -2.00 -25.82 9.68
N GLU A 487 -2.19 -26.51 8.55
CA GLU A 487 -1.14 -27.25 7.86
C GLU A 487 -0.02 -26.32 7.39
N GLN A 488 -0.35 -25.20 6.75
CA GLN A 488 0.65 -24.23 6.32
C GLN A 488 1.41 -23.61 7.51
N CYS A 489 0.71 -23.31 8.60
CA CYS A 489 1.34 -22.83 9.84
C CYS A 489 2.24 -23.89 10.49
N ASN A 490 1.87 -25.18 10.42
CA ASN A 490 2.71 -26.28 10.89
C ASN A 490 3.99 -26.38 10.05
N LEU A 491 3.90 -26.29 8.72
CA LEU A 491 5.07 -26.29 7.83
C LEU A 491 6.01 -25.12 8.15
N PHE A 492 5.45 -23.93 8.41
CA PHE A 492 6.24 -22.77 8.79
C PHE A 492 7.02 -22.97 10.12
N CYS A 493 6.56 -23.85 11.02
CA CYS A 493 7.30 -24.15 12.25
C CYS A 493 8.68 -24.77 11.99
N GLU A 494 8.91 -25.39 10.83
CA GLU A 494 10.22 -25.93 10.44
C GLU A 494 11.28 -24.84 10.29
N PHE A 495 10.88 -23.59 10.03
CA PHE A 495 11.76 -22.42 10.00
C PHE A 495 12.10 -21.87 11.41
N GLY A 496 11.60 -22.51 12.48
CA GLY A 496 11.94 -22.18 13.86
C GLY A 496 11.04 -21.15 14.54
N LEU A 497 9.88 -20.80 13.95
CA LEU A 497 8.91 -19.90 14.55
C LEU A 497 7.51 -20.54 14.60
N ASP A 498 6.98 -20.74 15.82
CA ASP A 498 5.65 -21.30 16.04
C ASP A 498 4.59 -20.20 16.25
N LEU A 499 3.68 -20.06 15.28
CA LEU A 499 2.56 -19.12 15.34
C LEU A 499 1.20 -19.79 15.54
N ARG A 500 1.16 -21.10 15.83
CA ARG A 500 -0.07 -21.89 15.91
C ARG A 500 -0.97 -21.44 17.06
N PHE A 501 -0.37 -21.07 18.20
CA PHE A 501 -1.13 -20.54 19.33
C PHE A 501 -1.91 -19.27 18.95
N GLN A 502 -1.26 -18.36 18.20
CA GLN A 502 -1.84 -17.10 17.77
C GLN A 502 -2.93 -17.33 16.72
N MET A 503 -2.66 -18.23 15.76
CA MET A 503 -3.63 -18.68 14.76
C MET A 503 -4.90 -19.24 15.41
N ASN A 504 -4.74 -20.18 16.35
CA ASN A 504 -5.86 -20.79 17.06
C ASN A 504 -6.63 -19.77 17.91
N SER A 505 -5.93 -18.83 18.56
CA SER A 505 -6.56 -17.75 19.32
C SER A 505 -7.46 -16.86 18.44
N CYS A 506 -7.00 -16.51 17.23
CA CYS A 506 -7.80 -15.76 16.26
C CYS A 506 -9.03 -16.54 15.75
N LEU A 507 -8.90 -17.86 15.58
CA LEU A 507 -9.96 -18.73 15.06
C LEU A 507 -10.99 -19.15 16.11
N ARG A 508 -10.65 -19.09 17.40
CA ARG A 508 -11.50 -19.58 18.50
C ARG A 508 -12.90 -18.98 18.47
N MET A 509 -13.02 -17.64 18.53
CA MET A 509 -14.34 -16.98 18.57
C MET A 509 -15.15 -17.18 17.27
N PRO A 510 -14.57 -17.01 16.06
CA PRO A 510 -15.26 -17.31 14.81
C PRO A 510 -15.81 -18.75 14.72
N ILE A 511 -15.03 -19.75 15.15
CA ILE A 511 -15.46 -21.16 15.15
C ILE A 511 -16.63 -21.37 16.12
N ILE A 512 -16.55 -20.84 17.34
CA ILE A 512 -17.64 -20.95 18.33
C ILE A 512 -18.92 -20.35 17.76
N LYS A 513 -18.83 -19.17 17.17
CA LYS A 513 -19.98 -18.48 16.57
C LYS A 513 -20.56 -19.28 15.41
N ALA A 514 -19.74 -19.78 14.50
CA ALA A 514 -20.20 -20.58 13.37
C ALA A 514 -20.87 -21.89 13.80
N LEU A 515 -20.32 -22.60 14.80
CA LEU A 515 -20.94 -23.82 15.32
C LEU A 515 -22.29 -23.53 15.98
N ARG A 516 -22.40 -22.46 16.78
CA ARG A 516 -23.66 -22.04 17.40
C ARG A 516 -24.70 -21.61 16.38
N GLU A 517 -24.32 -20.84 15.37
CA GLU A 517 -25.22 -20.46 14.28
C GLU A 517 -25.68 -21.66 13.45
N TYR A 518 -24.79 -22.61 13.18
CA TYR A 518 -25.14 -23.84 12.48
C TYR A 518 -26.07 -24.72 13.33
N LYS A 519 -25.84 -24.79 14.64
CA LYS A 519 -26.74 -25.45 15.59
C LYS A 519 -28.14 -24.85 15.55
N GLU A 520 -28.30 -23.52 15.63
CA GLU A 520 -29.62 -22.88 15.53
C GLU A 520 -30.29 -23.19 14.18
N LYS A 521 -29.56 -23.08 13.07
CA LYS A 521 -30.07 -23.44 11.73
C LYS A 521 -30.57 -24.89 11.64
N ILE A 522 -29.84 -25.83 12.23
CA ILE A 522 -30.27 -27.24 12.31
C ILE A 522 -31.55 -27.35 13.12
N VAL A 523 -31.61 -26.75 14.31
CA VAL A 523 -32.77 -26.84 15.21
C VAL A 523 -34.02 -26.27 14.55
N ASP A 524 -33.93 -25.12 13.89
CA ASP A 524 -35.07 -24.49 13.23
C ASP A 524 -35.53 -25.28 12.01
N SER A 525 -34.58 -25.67 11.13
CA SER A 525 -34.90 -26.49 9.95
C SER A 525 -35.46 -27.86 10.33
N MET A 526 -35.01 -28.42 11.45
CA MET A 526 -35.53 -29.67 11.99
C MET A 526 -36.99 -29.54 12.39
N LYS A 527 -37.38 -28.48 13.12
CA LYS A 527 -38.77 -28.27 13.54
C LYS A 527 -39.70 -28.17 12.34
N THR A 528 -39.33 -27.40 11.33
CA THR A 528 -40.09 -27.28 10.07
C THR A 528 -40.21 -28.62 9.34
N LYS A 529 -39.10 -29.35 9.21
CA LYS A 529 -39.12 -30.67 8.54
C LYS A 529 -39.91 -31.73 9.31
N ILE A 530 -39.97 -31.65 10.63
CA ILE A 530 -40.82 -32.53 11.45
C ILE A 530 -42.29 -32.22 11.22
N SER A 531 -42.66 -30.92 11.18
CA SER A 531 -44.06 -30.54 10.94
C SER A 531 -44.57 -30.89 9.55
N GLU A 532 -43.68 -30.92 8.55
CA GLU A 532 -44.00 -31.27 7.15
C GLU A 532 -43.86 -32.77 6.85
N ASP A 533 -43.35 -33.59 7.78
CA ASP A 533 -43.06 -35.00 7.54
C ASP A 533 -44.36 -35.82 7.43
N LYS A 534 -44.42 -36.65 6.39
CA LYS A 534 -45.52 -37.61 6.17
C LYS A 534 -45.32 -38.91 6.95
N TRP A 535 -44.17 -39.10 7.58
CA TRP A 535 -43.80 -40.31 8.34
C TRP A 535 -43.95 -41.58 7.52
N THR A 536 -43.39 -41.57 6.30
CA THR A 536 -43.36 -42.71 5.38
C THR A 536 -41.94 -43.00 4.90
N PRO A 537 -41.66 -44.23 4.41
CA PRO A 537 -40.41 -44.53 3.72
C PRO A 537 -40.17 -43.60 2.53
N VAL A 538 -38.91 -43.28 2.26
CA VAL A 538 -38.51 -42.37 1.18
C VAL A 538 -38.08 -43.16 -0.05
N ASN A 539 -38.67 -42.84 -1.21
CA ASN A 539 -38.29 -43.42 -2.50
C ASN A 539 -37.14 -42.60 -3.11
N MET A 540 -36.05 -43.27 -3.48
CA MET A 540 -34.89 -42.67 -4.16
C MET A 540 -34.94 -42.83 -5.69
N HIS A 541 -36.07 -43.33 -6.21
CA HIS A 541 -36.43 -43.58 -7.62
C HIS A 541 -35.58 -44.63 -8.35
N THR A 542 -34.29 -44.74 -8.06
CA THR A 542 -33.35 -45.60 -8.77
C THR A 542 -32.38 -46.31 -7.81
N LYS A 543 -31.93 -47.50 -8.20
CA LYS A 543 -30.86 -48.23 -7.49
C LYS A 543 -29.57 -47.42 -7.40
N ALA A 544 -29.23 -46.69 -8.46
CA ALA A 544 -28.10 -45.77 -8.47
C ALA A 544 -28.24 -44.64 -7.44
N GLY A 545 -29.45 -44.08 -7.28
CA GLY A 545 -29.77 -43.08 -6.28
C GLY A 545 -29.58 -43.59 -4.85
N VAL A 546 -30.08 -44.79 -4.54
CA VAL A 546 -29.85 -45.45 -3.25
C VAL A 546 -28.37 -45.68 -3.00
N ASN A 547 -27.63 -46.24 -3.97
CA ASN A 547 -26.19 -46.49 -3.82
C ASN A 547 -25.40 -45.20 -3.56
N LYS A 548 -25.76 -44.10 -4.23
CA LYS A 548 -25.14 -42.78 -3.99
C LYS A 548 -25.42 -42.28 -2.58
N PHE A 549 -26.67 -42.41 -2.10
CA PHE A 549 -27.06 -42.01 -0.75
C PHE A 549 -26.36 -42.87 0.32
N VAL A 550 -26.33 -44.18 0.15
CA VAL A 550 -25.63 -45.11 1.07
C VAL A 550 -24.16 -44.76 1.15
N SER A 551 -23.50 -44.53 0.01
CA SER A 551 -22.09 -44.09 -0.02
C SER A 551 -21.87 -42.76 0.70
N GLN A 552 -22.81 -41.81 0.62
CA GLN A 552 -22.75 -40.55 1.37
C GLN A 552 -22.88 -40.79 2.88
N MET A 553 -23.80 -41.66 3.31
CA MET A 553 -23.97 -41.99 4.74
C MET A 553 -22.79 -42.78 5.29
N GLU A 554 -22.19 -43.65 4.50
CA GLU A 554 -20.96 -44.36 4.84
C GLU A 554 -19.77 -43.41 5.00
N LYS A 555 -19.65 -42.37 4.16
CA LYS A 555 -18.65 -41.30 4.35
C LYS A 555 -18.83 -40.54 5.66
N LEU A 556 -20.06 -40.43 6.16
CA LEU A 556 -20.36 -39.85 7.48
C LEU A 556 -20.16 -40.85 8.63
N GLY A 557 -19.84 -42.12 8.33
CA GLY A 557 -19.58 -43.17 9.29
C GLY A 557 -20.77 -44.05 9.65
N LEU A 558 -21.89 -43.97 8.91
CA LEU A 558 -23.12 -44.72 9.20
C LEU A 558 -23.50 -45.67 8.05
N SER A 559 -23.58 -46.96 8.33
CA SER A 559 -24.09 -47.96 7.38
C SER A 559 -25.61 -48.10 7.49
N LEU A 560 -26.32 -47.80 6.39
CA LEU A 560 -27.78 -47.92 6.29
C LEU A 560 -28.24 -49.16 5.51
N ALA A 561 -27.35 -50.13 5.25
CA ALA A 561 -27.67 -51.30 4.42
C ALA A 561 -28.91 -52.08 4.91
N ARG A 562 -29.18 -52.09 6.23
CA ARG A 562 -30.33 -52.76 6.85
C ARG A 562 -31.67 -52.03 6.70
N TYR A 563 -31.64 -50.79 6.23
CA TYR A 563 -32.81 -49.92 6.06
C TYR A 563 -33.21 -49.73 4.59
N ILE A 564 -32.64 -50.52 3.67
CA ILE A 564 -32.96 -50.46 2.24
C ILE A 564 -34.07 -51.47 1.93
N ILE A 565 -35.15 -51.00 1.31
CA ILE A 565 -36.27 -51.84 0.85
C ILE A 565 -36.28 -51.85 -0.68
N ASN A 566 -36.40 -53.04 -1.28
CA ASN A 566 -36.58 -53.25 -2.73
C ASN A 566 -35.59 -52.46 -3.61
N GLU A 567 -34.33 -52.31 -3.15
CA GLU A 567 -33.22 -51.59 -3.82
C GLU A 567 -33.46 -50.11 -4.18
N THR A 568 -34.61 -49.55 -3.85
CA THR A 568 -35.07 -48.22 -4.32
C THR A 568 -35.64 -47.35 -3.20
N TRP A 569 -35.95 -47.94 -2.05
CA TRP A 569 -36.56 -47.25 -0.90
C TRP A 569 -35.65 -47.27 0.33
N VAL A 570 -35.75 -46.22 1.14
CA VAL A 570 -35.13 -46.12 2.46
C VAL A 570 -36.23 -46.13 3.52
N ASP A 571 -36.16 -47.09 4.44
CA ASP A 571 -37.10 -47.37 5.53
C ASP A 571 -36.90 -46.42 6.73
N LEU A 572 -36.76 -45.14 6.45
CA LEU A 572 -36.67 -44.03 7.39
C LEU A 572 -37.47 -42.85 6.83
N SER A 573 -37.99 -41.99 7.70
CA SER A 573 -38.71 -40.79 7.27
C SER A 573 -37.74 -39.74 6.71
N SER A 574 -38.26 -38.84 5.87
CA SER A 574 -37.46 -37.78 5.25
C SER A 574 -36.85 -36.84 6.30
N SER A 575 -37.56 -36.53 7.39
CA SER A 575 -37.01 -35.70 8.48
C SER A 575 -35.91 -36.43 9.26
N THR A 576 -36.01 -37.75 9.42
CA THR A 576 -35.02 -38.56 10.15
C THR A 576 -33.73 -38.72 9.36
N ILE A 577 -33.83 -38.96 8.05
CA ILE A 577 -32.67 -39.00 7.15
C ILE A 577 -31.93 -37.66 7.19
N TRP A 578 -32.66 -36.56 7.00
CA TRP A 578 -32.05 -35.23 7.00
C TRP A 578 -31.41 -34.89 8.35
N PHE A 579 -32.11 -35.15 9.47
CA PHE A 579 -31.57 -34.94 10.81
C PHE A 579 -30.26 -35.69 11.02
N THR A 580 -30.22 -36.95 10.61
CA THR A 580 -29.05 -37.82 10.74
C THR A 580 -27.87 -37.27 9.95
N GLN A 581 -28.10 -36.82 8.71
CA GLN A 581 -27.07 -36.17 7.90
C GLN A 581 -26.55 -34.90 8.58
N SER A 582 -27.43 -34.00 8.99
CA SER A 582 -27.05 -32.70 9.56
C SER A 582 -26.29 -32.82 10.88
N VAL A 583 -26.71 -33.72 11.77
CA VAL A 583 -26.04 -33.90 13.07
C VAL A 583 -24.70 -34.62 12.93
N LEU A 584 -24.57 -35.57 12.00
CA LEU A 584 -23.29 -36.23 11.70
C LEU A 584 -22.30 -35.27 11.05
N THR A 585 -22.75 -34.40 10.15
CA THR A 585 -21.89 -33.34 9.57
C THR A 585 -21.38 -32.41 10.67
N LEU A 586 -22.26 -31.88 11.54
CA LEU A 586 -21.85 -31.02 12.65
C LEU A 586 -20.86 -31.74 13.58
N HIS A 587 -21.11 -33.01 13.89
CA HIS A 587 -20.24 -33.80 14.76
C HIS A 587 -18.86 -34.01 14.15
N ASN A 588 -18.79 -34.54 12.92
CA ASN A 588 -17.53 -34.85 12.26
C ASN A 588 -16.71 -33.56 12.01
N VAL A 589 -17.35 -32.47 11.62
CA VAL A 589 -16.66 -31.18 11.46
C VAL A 589 -16.25 -30.60 12.81
N GLY A 590 -17.16 -30.58 13.78
CA GLY A 590 -16.92 -30.06 15.13
C GLY A 590 -15.70 -30.70 15.78
N LEU A 591 -15.59 -32.03 15.73
CA LEU A 591 -14.46 -32.79 16.27
C LEU A 591 -13.12 -32.45 15.60
N ARG A 592 -13.12 -32.12 14.30
CA ARG A 592 -11.89 -31.85 13.53
C ARG A 592 -11.49 -30.38 13.53
N ILE A 593 -12.45 -29.45 13.64
CA ILE A 593 -12.18 -28.00 13.59
C ILE A 593 -11.78 -27.44 14.94
N VAL A 594 -12.33 -27.97 16.03
CA VAL A 594 -12.14 -27.46 17.39
C VAL A 594 -10.81 -27.94 17.99
N THR A 595 -10.16 -27.08 18.79
CA THR A 595 -9.04 -27.44 19.64
C THR A 595 -9.54 -28.01 20.98
N LYS A 596 -8.70 -28.78 21.70
CA LYS A 596 -9.11 -29.51 22.91
C LYS A 596 -9.80 -28.63 23.98
N ASP A 597 -9.44 -27.35 24.03
CA ASP A 597 -9.98 -26.33 24.95
C ASP A 597 -11.38 -25.80 24.60
N MET A 598 -11.95 -26.15 23.43
CA MET A 598 -13.29 -25.68 23.01
C MET A 598 -14.29 -26.83 22.81
N MET A 599 -13.96 -28.03 23.28
CA MET A 599 -14.80 -29.24 23.13
C MET A 599 -16.17 -29.09 23.80
N ASP A 600 -16.25 -28.28 24.85
CA ASP A 600 -17.48 -27.92 25.55
C ASP A 600 -18.56 -27.33 24.62
N VAL A 601 -18.15 -26.59 23.60
CA VAL A 601 -19.04 -25.99 22.60
C VAL A 601 -19.61 -27.04 21.65
N VAL A 602 -18.78 -28.02 21.25
CA VAL A 602 -19.25 -29.16 20.43
C VAL A 602 -20.27 -29.97 21.24
N ASP A 603 -19.98 -30.22 22.52
CA ASP A 603 -20.88 -30.94 23.41
C ASP A 603 -22.19 -30.19 23.64
N GLU A 604 -22.13 -28.87 23.84
CA GLU A 604 -23.30 -27.99 23.94
C GLU A 604 -24.18 -28.06 22.68
N CYS A 605 -23.57 -27.96 21.49
CA CYS A 605 -24.29 -27.97 20.23
C CYS A 605 -24.95 -29.32 19.95
N ILE A 606 -24.22 -30.43 20.14
CA ILE A 606 -24.75 -31.79 19.96
C ILE A 606 -25.89 -32.03 20.95
N TYR A 607 -25.70 -31.71 22.23
CA TYR A 607 -26.74 -31.87 23.25
C TYR A 607 -28.02 -31.10 22.88
N ALA A 608 -27.90 -29.83 22.50
CA ALA A 608 -29.06 -28.99 22.17
C ALA A 608 -29.87 -29.52 20.98
N ILE A 609 -29.19 -30.01 19.94
CA ILE A 609 -29.82 -30.59 18.74
C ILE A 609 -30.54 -31.88 19.08
N PHE A 610 -29.88 -32.81 19.79
CA PHE A 610 -30.50 -34.07 20.20
C PHE A 610 -31.66 -33.83 21.17
N ASN A 611 -31.47 -32.98 22.19
CA ASN A 611 -32.53 -32.66 23.15
C ASN A 611 -33.75 -32.07 22.43
N SER A 612 -33.53 -31.14 21.50
CA SER A 612 -34.63 -30.57 20.70
C SER A 612 -35.34 -31.64 19.86
N ARG A 613 -34.60 -32.55 19.22
CA ARG A 613 -35.19 -33.64 18.41
C ARG A 613 -36.04 -34.59 19.27
N LEU A 614 -35.52 -34.96 20.44
CA LEU A 614 -36.18 -35.89 21.36
C LEU A 614 -37.38 -35.24 22.05
N MET A 615 -37.34 -33.95 22.38
CA MET A 615 -38.51 -33.25 22.94
C MET A 615 -39.67 -33.16 21.93
N CYS A 616 -39.38 -32.97 20.64
CA CYS A 616 -40.41 -33.04 19.58
C CYS A 616 -41.01 -34.44 19.40
N SER A 617 -40.40 -35.49 19.97
CA SER A 617 -40.85 -36.88 19.82
C SER A 617 -41.92 -37.29 20.81
N LEU A 618 -42.03 -36.61 21.95
CA LEU A 618 -42.87 -36.98 23.09
C LEU A 618 -44.39 -36.80 22.85
N GLY A 619 -44.81 -36.30 21.69
CA GLY A 619 -46.22 -36.03 21.37
C GLY A 619 -46.80 -36.79 20.16
N ASN A 620 -46.04 -37.65 19.48
CA ASN A 620 -46.48 -38.35 18.27
C ASN A 620 -46.57 -39.87 18.48
N ASP A 621 -47.80 -40.41 18.54
CA ASP A 621 -48.09 -41.83 18.78
C ASP A 621 -48.13 -42.72 17.53
N ILE A 622 -47.70 -42.22 16.37
CA ILE A 622 -47.69 -42.99 15.14
C ILE A 622 -46.59 -44.08 15.21
N SER A 623 -46.96 -45.34 14.94
CA SER A 623 -46.04 -46.50 14.99
C SER A 623 -44.74 -46.30 14.18
N TYR A 624 -44.84 -45.70 12.99
CA TYR A 624 -43.66 -45.41 12.17
C TYR A 624 -42.77 -44.30 12.76
N THR A 625 -43.36 -43.34 13.46
CA THR A 625 -42.64 -42.28 14.17
C THR A 625 -41.82 -42.86 15.33
N GLN A 626 -42.39 -43.80 16.09
CA GLN A 626 -41.65 -44.54 17.13
C GLN A 626 -40.48 -45.37 16.56
N LYS A 627 -40.64 -46.01 15.40
CA LYS A 627 -39.55 -46.72 14.71
C LYS A 627 -38.37 -45.80 14.36
N ASN A 628 -38.67 -44.60 13.84
CA ASN A 628 -37.65 -43.60 13.53
C ASN A 628 -36.96 -43.06 14.79
N PHE A 629 -37.69 -42.90 15.89
CA PHE A 629 -37.08 -42.50 17.17
C PHE A 629 -36.17 -43.57 17.75
N ARG A 630 -36.56 -44.85 17.69
CA ARG A 630 -35.66 -45.96 18.07
C ARG A 630 -34.38 -45.97 17.24
N PHE A 631 -34.46 -45.70 15.94
CA PHE A 631 -33.25 -45.55 15.11
C PHE A 631 -32.31 -44.45 15.63
N ILE A 632 -32.85 -43.28 16.02
CA ILE A 632 -32.04 -42.18 16.57
C ILE A 632 -31.38 -42.58 17.90
N LEU A 633 -32.12 -43.25 18.78
CA LEU A 633 -31.67 -43.62 20.13
C LEU A 633 -30.73 -44.84 20.15
N ASP A 634 -31.04 -45.89 19.39
CA ASP A 634 -30.35 -47.19 19.48
C ASP A 634 -29.18 -47.30 18.49
N ILE A 635 -29.17 -46.50 17.42
CA ILE A 635 -28.16 -46.59 16.35
C ILE A 635 -27.36 -45.31 16.23
N LEU A 636 -28.02 -44.17 16.01
CA LEU A 636 -27.32 -42.92 15.73
C LEU A 636 -26.55 -42.40 16.96
N MET A 637 -27.20 -42.31 18.11
CA MET A 637 -26.57 -41.78 19.33
C MET A 637 -25.39 -42.65 19.83
N PRO A 638 -25.47 -43.99 19.89
CA PRO A 638 -24.35 -44.84 20.27
C PRO A 638 -23.19 -44.79 19.26
N LEU A 639 -23.49 -44.69 17.95
CA LEU A 639 -22.47 -44.49 16.92
C LEU A 639 -21.70 -43.19 17.16
N MET A 640 -22.41 -42.08 17.39
CA MET A 640 -21.78 -40.78 17.64
C MET A 640 -20.94 -40.79 18.91
N LEU A 641 -21.41 -41.43 19.99
CA LEU A 641 -20.64 -41.58 21.22
C LEU A 641 -19.37 -42.42 21.02
N LYS A 642 -19.46 -43.51 20.24
CA LYS A 642 -18.31 -44.33 19.88
C LYS A 642 -17.29 -43.54 19.05
N ASN A 643 -17.75 -42.79 18.05
CA ASN A 643 -16.89 -41.95 17.21
C ASN A 643 -16.25 -40.81 18.02
N TYR A 644 -17.03 -40.14 18.88
CA TYR A 644 -16.52 -39.13 19.82
C TYR A 644 -15.38 -39.68 20.66
N LYS A 645 -15.59 -40.83 21.31
CA LYS A 645 -14.59 -41.47 22.16
C LYS A 645 -13.33 -41.87 21.40
N LYS A 646 -13.49 -42.32 20.14
CA LYS A 646 -12.36 -42.70 19.28
C LYS A 646 -11.47 -41.50 18.94
N GLU A 647 -12.07 -40.36 18.60
CA GLU A 647 -11.33 -39.16 18.16
C GLU A 647 -10.79 -38.34 19.34
N VAL A 648 -11.55 -38.25 20.44
CA VAL A 648 -11.25 -37.35 21.56
C VAL A 648 -10.57 -38.08 22.73
N GLY A 649 -10.81 -39.38 22.88
CA GLY A 649 -10.24 -40.23 23.94
C GLY A 649 -11.05 -40.31 25.24
N TYR A 650 -12.08 -39.47 25.41
CA TYR A 650 -13.02 -39.52 26.54
C TYR A 650 -14.48 -39.49 26.06
N GLU A 651 -15.43 -39.73 26.97
CA GLU A 651 -16.86 -39.81 26.64
C GLU A 651 -17.56 -38.45 26.75
N ASN A 652 -18.53 -38.19 25.87
CA ASN A 652 -19.37 -37.00 25.96
C ASN A 652 -20.43 -37.17 27.06
N GLU A 653 -20.15 -36.62 28.25
CA GLU A 653 -21.00 -36.76 29.43
C GLU A 653 -22.42 -36.18 29.22
N LYS A 654 -22.53 -35.01 28.58
CA LYS A 654 -23.83 -34.36 28.32
C LYS A 654 -24.73 -35.24 27.45
N LEU A 655 -24.17 -35.86 26.41
CA LEU A 655 -24.92 -36.75 25.51
C LEU A 655 -25.24 -38.09 26.18
N LEU A 656 -24.37 -38.62 27.04
CA LEU A 656 -24.64 -39.82 27.84
C LEU A 656 -25.75 -39.61 28.86
N GLU A 657 -25.78 -38.47 29.54
CA GLU A 657 -26.88 -38.12 30.44
C GLU A 657 -28.20 -38.02 29.68
N LEU A 658 -28.19 -37.43 28.49
CA LEU A 658 -29.36 -37.38 27.62
C LEU A 658 -29.80 -38.78 27.17
N ALA A 659 -28.86 -39.64 26.78
CA ALA A 659 -29.12 -41.04 26.42
C ALA A 659 -29.83 -41.79 27.56
N LYS A 660 -29.33 -41.64 28.80
CA LYS A 660 -29.92 -42.23 30.00
C LYS A 660 -31.33 -41.70 30.28
N LYS A 661 -31.57 -40.39 30.14
CA LYS A 661 -32.91 -39.78 30.33
C LYS A 661 -33.97 -40.38 29.39
N PHE A 662 -33.57 -40.80 28.20
CA PHE A 662 -34.46 -41.40 27.20
C PHE A 662 -34.34 -42.94 27.12
N GLY A 663 -33.75 -43.59 28.13
CA GLY A 663 -33.78 -45.04 28.30
C GLY A 663 -32.70 -45.84 27.53
N VAL A 664 -31.68 -45.18 26.98
CA VAL A 664 -30.57 -45.84 26.28
C VAL A 664 -29.44 -46.13 27.27
N ASN A 665 -29.26 -47.42 27.59
CA ASN A 665 -28.15 -47.88 28.44
C ASN A 665 -26.93 -48.22 27.58
N ILE A 666 -26.02 -47.25 27.44
CA ILE A 666 -24.71 -47.47 26.82
C ILE A 666 -23.76 -47.92 27.92
N ALA A 667 -23.30 -49.16 27.85
CA ALA A 667 -22.38 -49.72 28.83
C ALA A 667 -21.07 -48.94 28.82
N THR A 668 -20.75 -48.26 29.94
CA THR A 668 -19.41 -47.75 30.18
C THR A 668 -18.49 -48.95 30.40
N PRO A 669 -17.42 -49.16 29.60
CA PRO A 669 -16.42 -50.13 29.98
C PRO A 669 -15.80 -49.62 31.28
N LYS A 670 -15.91 -50.42 32.35
CA LYS A 670 -15.32 -50.15 33.67
C LYS A 670 -13.90 -49.61 33.48
N ASN A 671 -13.63 -48.41 33.99
CA ASN A 671 -12.27 -47.95 34.21
C ASN A 671 -11.60 -48.96 35.15
N ILE A 672 -10.78 -49.86 34.59
CA ILE A 672 -9.82 -50.61 35.40
C ILE A 672 -8.76 -49.59 35.77
N THR A 673 -8.94 -48.95 36.92
CA THR A 673 -7.87 -48.27 37.64
C THR A 673 -6.83 -49.32 38.01
N LYS A 674 -5.86 -49.58 37.12
CA LYS A 674 -4.59 -50.18 37.53
C LYS A 674 -3.82 -49.12 38.31
N TYR A 675 -4.15 -48.98 39.60
CA TYR A 675 -3.14 -48.57 40.56
C TYR A 675 -2.14 -49.71 40.64
N THR A 676 -1.03 -49.60 39.92
CA THR A 676 0.18 -50.37 40.23
C THR A 676 0.78 -49.78 41.48
N SER A 677 0.28 -50.21 42.64
CA SER A 677 0.97 -50.10 43.91
C SER A 677 2.12 -51.10 43.91
N ASN A 678 3.28 -50.70 43.36
CA ASN A 678 4.57 -51.40 43.52
C ASN A 678 5.77 -50.54 43.06
N GLU A 679 5.83 -49.26 43.46
CA GLU A 679 7.08 -48.48 43.44
C GLU A 679 7.22 -47.70 44.74
N TYR A 680 7.36 -48.43 45.85
CA TYR A 680 8.07 -48.01 47.05
C TYR A 680 8.58 -49.28 47.73
N LEU A 681 9.76 -49.74 47.27
CA LEU A 681 10.82 -50.39 48.04
C LEU A 681 12.03 -50.63 47.14
#